data_AF-A0A6J1C5K5-F1
#
_entry.id   AF-A0A6J1C5K5-F1
#
_cell.length_a   1.000
_cell.length_b   1.000
_cell.length_c   1.000
_cell.angle_alpha   90.00
_cell.angle_beta   90.00
_cell.angle_gamma   90.00
#
_symmetry.space_group_name_H-M   'P 1'
#
loop_
_entity.id
_entity.type
_entity.pdbx_description
1 polymer ?
#
loop_
_entity_poly.entity_id
_entity_poly.type
_entity_poly.pdbx_seq_one_letter_code
_entity_poly.pdbx_strand_id
1 'polypeptide(L)'
;MAPPSLTKNAINDEVVGVLNASSRPALSITLKDSNFVANGHHPILTHVPPYITATPSPLISETETQLAVGCFVGFDADESNSCHVASIGRLRGIRFSSIFRFKVWWTTQWVGTCGSDVQHETQMMILDRSDQGRPFVLLLPILEGAFRCSLRPGGDGDDTVAMWVESGSTCVRASRFRSCLYIQVGEDPYSLVKDAMKAVKLSLGTFKLLEEKTPPGIMDKFGWCTWDAFYLKVNPQGIRTGVKCLVDGGCPPGMVLIDDGWQSIAHDADSITDGREQEAMDLTTAGEQMPCRLIKFEENYKFREYKSDRENCKGLGAFVKDLKEEFRSVEYVYVWHALCGYWGGIRPNVLGMPLSRIISPNLSQELEMTMEDLAVDKIVSSGIGLVPPELAHKMYEGLHSHLQSAGIDGVKVDVIHLLEMLSEEFGGRIELAKAYYTALTMSIHKYFKGNGVIASMEHCNDFMYLGTEAITLGRVGDDFWTKDLSGDPYWLQGCHMVHCAYNSLWMGNMIHPDWDMFQSNHPCAEFHAASRAISGGPIYISDSVGSHNFNLLKSLVLPDGSILRCQYHALPTRDCLFEDPLHDGKTILKFWNLNKFTGALGLFNCQGGGWCPKTRQNRRASEYARTLTCVAGPKDIEWNNGKTPISVKGVNFFAIYMVRQKKLELLKASENLEYSIAPLNYQLLVVSPVTVLSKPYVGFAPIGLANMLNPGGAIQSLEIDENEGLVRVGARGCGEILVFASEGPRSCKIDGEDVGFEYEDDQMVKIQVPWPGSSRLSIIEYRF
;
A
#
# COMPACT_ATOMS: atom_id res chain seq x y z
N MET A 1 9.59 31.19 -37.24
CA MET A 1 8.17 30.82 -37.05
C MET A 1 7.79 31.34 -35.68
N ALA A 2 6.89 32.32 -35.64
CA ALA A 2 6.54 33.09 -34.44
C ALA A 2 5.56 32.31 -33.53
N PRO A 3 5.56 32.54 -32.21
CA PRO A 3 4.61 31.93 -31.28
C PRO A 3 3.20 32.51 -31.45
N PRO A 4 2.12 31.76 -31.16
CA PRO A 4 0.76 32.25 -31.37
C PRO A 4 0.33 33.19 -30.23
N SER A 5 -0.09 34.40 -30.63
CA SER A 5 -0.66 35.46 -29.80
C SER A 5 -2.10 35.15 -29.41
N LEU A 6 -2.39 35.20 -28.10
CA LEU A 6 -3.76 35.22 -27.56
C LEU A 6 -4.34 36.64 -27.72
N THR A 7 -5.22 36.82 -28.71
CA THR A 7 -6.03 38.04 -28.83
C THR A 7 -7.47 37.81 -28.40
N LYS A 8 -7.93 38.75 -27.57
CA LYS A 8 -9.31 38.95 -27.10
C LYS A 8 -10.30 38.95 -28.26
N ASN A 9 -11.38 38.17 -28.16
CA ASN A 9 -12.65 38.52 -28.78
C ASN A 9 -13.80 38.23 -27.82
N ALA A 10 -14.62 39.26 -27.65
CA ALA A 10 -15.78 39.31 -26.79
C ALA A 10 -17.01 38.71 -27.48
N ILE A 11 -17.81 38.00 -26.67
CA ILE A 11 -19.27 37.96 -26.63
C ILE A 11 -20.00 37.81 -27.98
N ASN A 12 -20.52 36.60 -28.20
CA ASN A 12 -21.84 36.40 -28.81
C ASN A 12 -22.52 35.23 -28.06
N ASP A 13 -23.47 35.60 -27.21
CA ASP A 13 -24.47 34.70 -26.62
C ASP A 13 -25.45 34.27 -27.70
N GLU A 14 -25.35 33.03 -28.19
CA GLU A 14 -26.48 32.35 -28.86
C GLU A 14 -26.53 30.87 -28.46
N VAL A 15 -27.43 30.60 -27.50
CA VAL A 15 -28.33 29.45 -27.41
C VAL A 15 -27.78 28.10 -27.90
N VAL A 16 -27.12 27.37 -27.00
CA VAL A 16 -27.04 25.91 -27.06
C VAL A 16 -27.76 25.35 -25.84
N GLY A 17 -28.78 24.55 -26.11
CA GLY A 17 -29.81 24.14 -25.18
C GLY A 17 -29.31 23.60 -23.85
N VAL A 18 -29.91 24.14 -22.79
CA VAL A 18 -30.08 23.47 -21.51
C VAL A 18 -30.74 22.11 -21.79
N LEU A 19 -29.92 21.07 -21.97
CA LEU A 19 -30.38 19.71 -21.77
C LEU A 19 -30.73 19.62 -20.30
N ASN A 20 -32.03 19.57 -20.04
CA ASN A 20 -32.62 19.16 -18.78
C ASN A 20 -31.76 18.07 -18.15
N ALA A 21 -31.42 18.26 -16.88
CA ALA A 21 -31.06 17.19 -15.96
C ALA A 21 -32.20 16.17 -15.94
N SER A 22 -32.20 15.29 -16.94
CA SER A 22 -33.08 14.13 -17.01
C SER A 22 -32.50 13.11 -16.04
N SER A 23 -33.25 12.89 -14.96
CA SER A 23 -33.18 11.76 -14.03
C SER A 23 -31.97 10.83 -14.24
N ARG A 24 -30.88 11.03 -13.49
CA ARG A 24 -29.86 9.99 -13.36
C ARG A 24 -30.57 8.71 -12.88
N PRO A 25 -30.36 7.55 -13.53
CA PRO A 25 -31.02 6.32 -13.12
C PRO A 25 -30.67 6.05 -11.65
N ALA A 26 -31.69 5.72 -10.86
CA ALA A 26 -31.51 5.47 -9.44
C ALA A 26 -30.68 4.19 -9.25
N LEU A 27 -29.50 4.34 -8.65
CA LEU A 27 -28.58 3.24 -8.37
C LEU A 27 -29.27 2.20 -7.48
N SER A 28 -29.26 0.94 -7.90
CA SER A 28 -29.83 -0.16 -7.12
C SER A 28 -29.24 -1.50 -7.49
N ILE A 29 -29.22 -2.42 -6.51
CA ILE A 29 -28.91 -3.84 -6.72
C ILE A 29 -29.99 -4.69 -6.07
N THR A 30 -30.55 -5.63 -6.81
CA THR A 30 -31.61 -6.52 -6.33
C THR A 30 -31.44 -7.94 -6.85
N LEU A 31 -31.86 -8.93 -6.06
CA LEU A 31 -32.01 -10.31 -6.51
C LEU A 31 -33.46 -10.49 -7.02
N LYS A 32 -33.64 -10.67 -8.33
CA LYS A 32 -34.94 -10.80 -8.97
C LYS A 32 -34.91 -11.89 -10.04
N ASP A 33 -35.93 -12.75 -10.06
CA ASP A 33 -36.10 -13.81 -11.07
C ASP A 33 -34.83 -14.67 -11.27
N SER A 34 -34.18 -15.07 -10.17
CA SER A 34 -32.89 -15.80 -10.16
C SER A 34 -31.73 -15.04 -10.81
N ASN A 35 -31.73 -13.72 -10.79
CA ASN A 35 -30.62 -12.89 -11.25
C ASN A 35 -30.31 -11.78 -10.25
N PHE A 36 -29.04 -11.48 -10.01
CA PHE A 36 -28.66 -10.19 -9.46
C PHE A 36 -28.73 -9.16 -10.58
N VAL A 37 -29.48 -8.09 -10.38
CA VAL A 37 -29.78 -7.08 -11.40
C VAL A 37 -29.42 -5.68 -10.89
N ALA A 38 -28.49 -5.02 -11.56
CA ALA A 38 -28.11 -3.64 -11.34
C ALA A 38 -29.08 -2.68 -12.05
N ASN A 39 -29.47 -1.60 -11.38
CA ASN A 39 -30.42 -0.58 -11.83
C ASN A 39 -31.76 -1.15 -12.33
N GLY A 40 -32.12 -2.37 -11.91
CA GLY A 40 -33.38 -3.04 -12.26
C GLY A 40 -33.45 -3.67 -13.65
N HIS A 41 -32.45 -3.51 -14.51
CA HIS A 41 -32.45 -4.06 -15.89
C HIS A 41 -31.11 -4.61 -16.39
N HIS A 42 -30.00 -4.45 -15.66
CA HIS A 42 -28.70 -5.01 -16.04
C HIS A 42 -28.35 -6.25 -15.21
N PRO A 43 -28.57 -7.48 -15.71
CA PRO A 43 -28.16 -8.69 -15.00
C PRO A 43 -26.63 -8.74 -14.88
N ILE A 44 -26.13 -9.03 -13.68
CA ILE A 44 -24.69 -9.16 -13.39
C ILE A 44 -24.28 -10.58 -13.03
N LEU A 45 -25.16 -11.32 -12.37
CA LEU A 45 -25.04 -12.75 -12.09
C LEU A 45 -26.38 -13.39 -12.42
N THR A 46 -26.37 -14.42 -13.25
CA THR A 46 -27.58 -15.11 -13.71
C THR A 46 -27.69 -16.50 -13.14
N HIS A 47 -28.88 -17.11 -13.16
CA HIS A 47 -29.09 -18.46 -12.62
C HIS A 47 -28.67 -18.58 -11.14
N VAL A 48 -28.93 -17.54 -10.35
CA VAL A 48 -28.68 -17.53 -8.91
C VAL A 48 -29.55 -18.61 -8.26
N PRO A 49 -28.95 -19.56 -7.52
CA PRO A 49 -29.70 -20.64 -6.86
C PRO A 49 -30.71 -20.10 -5.84
N PRO A 50 -31.86 -20.80 -5.64
CA PRO A 50 -32.92 -20.34 -4.76
C PRO A 50 -32.56 -20.34 -3.27
N TYR A 51 -31.47 -21.03 -2.88
CA TYR A 51 -30.96 -21.01 -1.50
C TYR A 51 -30.15 -19.75 -1.17
N ILE A 52 -29.83 -18.92 -2.17
CA ILE A 52 -29.13 -17.64 -1.96
C ILE A 52 -30.14 -16.62 -1.44
N THR A 53 -29.75 -15.93 -0.37
CA THR A 53 -30.52 -14.85 0.23
C THR A 53 -29.80 -13.53 0.00
N ALA A 54 -30.54 -12.47 -0.33
CA ALA A 54 -30.02 -11.12 -0.44
C ALA A 54 -30.85 -10.15 0.43
N THR A 55 -30.20 -9.44 1.34
CA THR A 55 -30.83 -8.48 2.25
C THR A 55 -30.30 -7.08 1.92
N PRO A 56 -31.17 -6.11 1.59
CA PRO A 56 -30.75 -4.74 1.31
C PRO A 56 -29.93 -4.12 2.46
N SER A 57 -28.91 -3.34 2.12
CA SER A 57 -28.13 -2.58 3.09
C SER A 57 -29.00 -1.50 3.74
N PRO A 58 -28.89 -1.25 5.06
CA PRO A 58 -29.60 -0.15 5.73
C PRO A 58 -29.07 1.23 5.31
N LEU A 59 -27.90 1.29 4.66
CA LEU A 59 -27.34 2.52 4.11
C LEU A 59 -28.03 2.84 2.77
N ILE A 60 -28.88 3.85 2.81
CA ILE A 60 -29.66 4.34 1.67
C ILE A 60 -28.87 5.45 0.96
N SER A 61 -28.97 5.52 -0.37
CA SER A 61 -28.41 6.64 -1.15
C SER A 61 -28.96 7.98 -0.69
N GLU A 62 -28.13 9.03 -0.60
CA GLU A 62 -28.54 10.43 -0.36
C GLU A 62 -29.37 11.05 -1.52
N THR A 63 -29.70 10.28 -2.56
CA THR A 63 -30.53 10.73 -3.68
C THR A 63 -32.03 10.68 -3.36
N GLU A 64 -32.82 11.52 -4.05
CA GLU A 64 -34.27 11.70 -3.84
C GLU A 64 -35.11 10.41 -3.88
N THR A 65 -34.57 9.29 -4.36
CA THR A 65 -35.28 8.02 -4.59
C THR A 65 -35.08 6.92 -3.53
N GLN A 66 -34.33 7.14 -2.45
CA GLN A 66 -34.18 6.18 -1.32
C GLN A 66 -33.98 4.69 -1.71
N LEU A 67 -33.24 4.38 -2.78
CA LEU A 67 -32.97 2.98 -3.17
C LEU A 67 -31.73 2.43 -2.47
N ALA A 68 -31.76 1.12 -2.17
CA ALA A 68 -30.63 0.39 -1.62
C ALA A 68 -29.55 0.18 -2.72
N VAL A 69 -28.42 0.84 -2.55
CA VAL A 69 -27.27 0.77 -3.47
C VAL A 69 -26.38 -0.45 -3.22
N GLY A 70 -26.62 -1.17 -2.11
CA GLY A 70 -25.91 -2.39 -1.77
C GLY A 70 -26.80 -3.40 -1.04
N CYS A 71 -26.34 -4.65 -0.97
CA CYS A 71 -27.00 -5.74 -0.25
C CYS A 71 -25.99 -6.74 0.33
N PHE A 72 -26.39 -7.36 1.44
CA PHE A 72 -25.71 -8.49 2.06
C PHE A 72 -26.26 -9.80 1.48
N VAL A 73 -25.36 -10.69 1.10
CA VAL A 73 -25.66 -11.97 0.46
C VAL A 73 -25.20 -13.11 1.37
N GLY A 74 -26.07 -14.09 1.54
CA GLY A 74 -25.85 -15.30 2.32
C GLY A 74 -26.57 -16.49 1.69
N PHE A 75 -26.62 -17.61 2.40
CA PHE A 75 -27.23 -18.84 1.91
C PHE A 75 -27.67 -19.77 3.05
N ASP A 76 -28.56 -20.70 2.72
CA ASP A 76 -28.88 -21.86 3.55
C ASP A 76 -28.30 -23.13 2.91
N ALA A 77 -27.53 -23.89 3.66
CA ALA A 77 -27.01 -25.21 3.29
C ALA A 77 -27.86 -26.32 3.92
N ASP A 78 -27.91 -27.48 3.26
CA ASP A 78 -28.69 -28.64 3.72
C ASP A 78 -28.13 -29.23 5.03
N GLU A 79 -26.81 -29.19 5.20
CA GLU A 79 -26.10 -29.74 6.36
C GLU A 79 -25.22 -28.71 7.05
N SER A 80 -25.05 -28.88 8.36
CA SER A 80 -24.09 -28.07 9.13
C SER A 80 -22.67 -28.54 8.84
N ASN A 81 -21.79 -27.65 8.43
CA ASN A 81 -20.40 -27.97 8.10
C ASN A 81 -19.45 -26.84 8.49
N SER A 82 -18.16 -27.16 8.63
CA SER A 82 -17.09 -26.19 8.88
C SER A 82 -16.62 -25.48 7.62
N CYS A 83 -17.05 -25.97 6.46
CA CYS A 83 -16.71 -25.47 5.14
C CYS A 83 -17.89 -25.65 4.18
N HIS A 84 -18.16 -24.62 3.37
CA HIS A 84 -19.23 -24.59 2.38
C HIS A 84 -18.76 -23.97 1.07
N VAL A 85 -19.29 -24.51 -0.03
CA VAL A 85 -19.23 -23.89 -1.37
C VAL A 85 -20.66 -23.51 -1.75
N ALA A 86 -20.92 -22.23 -1.95
CA ALA A 86 -22.24 -21.74 -2.33
C ALA A 86 -22.16 -20.96 -3.65
N SER A 87 -22.78 -21.46 -4.72
CA SER A 87 -22.81 -20.76 -6.01
C SER A 87 -23.68 -19.51 -5.91
N ILE A 88 -23.17 -18.37 -6.36
CA ILE A 88 -23.90 -17.09 -6.42
C ILE A 88 -24.38 -16.75 -7.83
N GLY A 89 -24.30 -17.70 -8.76
CA GLY A 89 -24.74 -17.56 -10.14
C GLY A 89 -23.60 -17.43 -11.16
N ARG A 90 -23.99 -17.33 -12.43
CA ARG A 90 -23.11 -17.26 -13.60
C ARG A 90 -22.74 -15.83 -13.95
N LEU A 91 -21.44 -15.60 -14.14
CA LEU A 91 -20.86 -14.37 -14.67
C LEU A 91 -20.40 -14.62 -16.12
N ARG A 92 -20.88 -13.83 -17.08
CA ARG A 92 -20.52 -13.99 -18.51
C ARG A 92 -20.44 -12.66 -19.23
N GLY A 93 -19.36 -12.43 -19.96
CA GLY A 93 -19.19 -11.28 -20.85
C GLY A 93 -19.11 -9.94 -20.12
N ILE A 94 -18.76 -9.94 -18.84
CA ILE A 94 -18.58 -8.73 -18.03
C ILE A 94 -17.13 -8.74 -17.56
N ARG A 95 -16.34 -7.78 -18.04
CA ARG A 95 -14.97 -7.60 -17.57
C ARG A 95 -14.97 -7.39 -16.06
N PHE A 96 -14.02 -7.99 -15.37
CA PHE A 96 -13.81 -7.77 -13.96
C PHE A 96 -12.32 -7.62 -13.65
N SER A 97 -12.08 -6.97 -12.53
CA SER A 97 -10.79 -6.90 -11.85
C SER A 97 -10.97 -7.44 -10.45
N SER A 98 -10.06 -8.30 -10.01
CA SER A 98 -10.15 -8.96 -8.72
C SER A 98 -8.82 -8.93 -7.99
N ILE A 99 -8.87 -9.03 -6.67
CA ILE A 99 -7.69 -9.18 -5.81
C ILE A 99 -7.82 -10.53 -5.12
N PHE A 100 -6.85 -11.41 -5.34
CA PHE A 100 -6.88 -12.78 -4.84
C PHE A 100 -5.54 -13.16 -4.18
N ARG A 101 -5.56 -14.12 -3.25
CA ARG A 101 -4.33 -14.64 -2.63
C ARG A 101 -3.66 -15.62 -3.58
N PHE A 102 -2.52 -15.22 -4.13
CA PHE A 102 -1.70 -16.11 -4.95
C PHE A 102 -0.68 -16.88 -4.10
N LYS A 103 -0.41 -16.44 -2.86
CA LYS A 103 0.34 -17.13 -1.81
C LYS A 103 -0.42 -17.01 -0.50
N VAL A 104 -0.05 -17.81 0.51
CA VAL A 104 -0.59 -17.66 1.88
C VAL A 104 -0.49 -16.20 2.36
N TRP A 105 0.62 -15.53 2.12
CA TRP A 105 0.87 -14.21 2.69
C TRP A 105 0.36 -13.05 1.84
N TRP A 106 0.24 -13.26 0.52
CA TRP A 106 0.25 -12.18 -0.47
C TRP A 106 -0.90 -12.28 -1.47
N THR A 107 -1.42 -11.12 -1.84
CA THR A 107 -2.42 -10.95 -2.88
C THR A 107 -1.88 -10.25 -4.10
N THR A 108 -2.52 -10.49 -5.24
CA THR A 108 -2.26 -9.79 -6.49
C THR A 108 -3.56 -9.56 -7.24
N GLN A 109 -3.49 -8.75 -8.29
CA GLN A 109 -4.60 -8.52 -9.20
C GLN A 109 -4.77 -9.68 -10.20
N TRP A 110 -6.01 -9.89 -10.62
CA TRP A 110 -6.37 -10.71 -11.76
C TRP A 110 -7.54 -10.10 -12.53
N VAL A 111 -7.57 -10.28 -13.85
CA VAL A 111 -8.67 -9.84 -14.71
C VAL A 111 -9.32 -11.02 -15.44
N GLY A 112 -10.61 -10.88 -15.75
CA GLY A 112 -11.34 -11.88 -16.50
C GLY A 112 -12.67 -11.34 -17.01
N THR A 113 -13.46 -12.22 -17.62
CA THR A 113 -14.76 -11.87 -18.22
C THR A 113 -15.90 -12.83 -17.88
N CYS A 114 -15.59 -13.97 -17.27
CA CYS A 114 -16.56 -14.97 -16.88
C CYS A 114 -16.21 -15.63 -15.53
N GLY A 115 -17.17 -16.33 -14.92
CA GLY A 115 -16.98 -16.89 -13.57
C GLY A 115 -15.87 -17.94 -13.49
N SER A 116 -15.56 -18.61 -14.61
CA SER A 116 -14.45 -19.56 -14.69
C SER A 116 -13.06 -18.90 -14.71
N ASP A 117 -12.98 -17.58 -14.99
CA ASP A 117 -11.73 -16.82 -14.92
C ASP A 117 -11.36 -16.41 -13.48
N VAL A 118 -12.32 -16.44 -12.54
CA VAL A 118 -12.11 -16.03 -11.14
C VAL A 118 -11.01 -16.90 -10.52
N GLN A 119 -10.14 -16.31 -9.70
CA GLN A 119 -9.12 -17.09 -9.00
C GLN A 119 -9.63 -17.57 -7.64
N HIS A 120 -9.11 -18.69 -7.16
CA HIS A 120 -9.29 -19.13 -5.77
C HIS A 120 -8.81 -18.04 -4.80
N GLU A 121 -9.39 -18.01 -3.60
CA GLU A 121 -9.06 -17.00 -2.59
C GLU A 121 -9.21 -15.54 -3.06
N THR A 122 -10.20 -15.25 -3.92
CA THR A 122 -10.53 -13.88 -4.32
C THR A 122 -11.22 -13.13 -3.16
N GLN A 123 -10.64 -12.00 -2.76
CA GLN A 123 -11.05 -11.21 -1.58
C GLN A 123 -11.79 -9.92 -1.93
N MET A 124 -11.68 -9.48 -3.18
CA MET A 124 -12.43 -8.35 -3.72
C MET A 124 -12.56 -8.54 -5.23
N MET A 125 -13.72 -8.23 -5.79
CA MET A 125 -13.92 -8.21 -7.24
C MET A 125 -14.77 -7.01 -7.64
N ILE A 126 -14.35 -6.28 -8.67
CA ILE A 126 -15.09 -5.18 -9.27
C ILE A 126 -15.46 -5.60 -10.70
N LEU A 127 -16.75 -5.51 -11.03
CA LEU A 127 -17.28 -5.66 -12.37
C LEU A 127 -17.29 -4.31 -13.07
N ASP A 128 -16.85 -4.30 -14.33
CA ASP A 128 -16.78 -3.10 -15.15
C ASP A 128 -18.19 -2.60 -15.51
N ARG A 129 -18.28 -1.28 -15.66
CA ARG A 129 -19.46 -0.60 -16.19
C ARG A 129 -19.67 -0.98 -17.66
N SER A 130 -20.77 -0.52 -18.25
CA SER A 130 -20.99 -0.67 -19.69
C SER A 130 -21.48 0.64 -20.30
N ASP A 131 -21.20 0.84 -21.59
CA ASP A 131 -21.76 1.95 -22.36
C ASP A 131 -23.30 1.91 -22.45
N GLN A 132 -23.90 0.75 -22.16
CA GLN A 132 -25.35 0.54 -22.13
C GLN A 132 -25.99 0.96 -20.79
N GLY A 133 -25.23 1.47 -19.82
CA GLY A 133 -25.76 2.02 -18.57
C GLY A 133 -25.57 1.15 -17.30
N ARG A 134 -24.98 -0.05 -17.42
CA ARG A 134 -24.56 -0.84 -16.23
C ARG A 134 -23.53 -0.05 -15.41
N PRO A 135 -23.74 0.17 -14.09
CA PRO A 135 -22.75 0.80 -13.22
C PRO A 135 -21.60 -0.16 -12.88
N PHE A 136 -20.55 0.33 -12.22
CA PHE A 136 -19.58 -0.58 -11.59
C PHE A 136 -20.27 -1.37 -10.48
N VAL A 137 -19.85 -2.61 -10.28
CA VAL A 137 -20.37 -3.45 -9.19
C VAL A 137 -19.22 -4.06 -8.40
N LEU A 138 -19.23 -3.85 -7.09
CA LEU A 138 -18.29 -4.47 -6.16
C LEU A 138 -18.91 -5.73 -5.56
N LEU A 139 -18.14 -6.80 -5.50
CA LEU A 139 -18.38 -8.01 -4.73
C LEU A 139 -17.26 -8.12 -3.69
N LEU A 140 -17.62 -8.04 -2.42
CA LEU A 140 -16.70 -7.99 -1.29
C LEU A 140 -17.03 -9.07 -0.26
N PRO A 141 -16.33 -10.22 -0.28
CA PRO A 141 -16.42 -11.24 0.77
C PRO A 141 -16.07 -10.70 2.14
N ILE A 142 -16.89 -11.02 3.14
CA ILE A 142 -16.73 -10.56 4.53
C ILE A 142 -16.83 -11.73 5.53
N LEU A 143 -16.73 -11.41 6.81
CA LEU A 143 -16.84 -12.36 7.91
C LEU A 143 -18.30 -12.50 8.35
N GLU A 144 -18.70 -13.70 8.77
CA GLU A 144 -19.97 -13.94 9.45
C GLU A 144 -19.78 -14.91 10.61
N GLY A 145 -19.97 -14.41 11.84
CA GLY A 145 -19.73 -15.21 13.05
C GLY A 145 -18.28 -15.70 13.12
N ALA A 146 -18.10 -17.02 13.17
CA ALA A 146 -16.80 -17.67 13.20
C ALA A 146 -16.29 -18.08 11.80
N PHE A 147 -16.95 -17.63 10.73
CA PHE A 147 -16.63 -18.02 9.35
C PHE A 147 -16.11 -16.84 8.54
N ARG A 148 -15.19 -17.15 7.63
CA ARG A 148 -14.61 -16.25 6.65
C ARG A 148 -15.10 -16.62 5.25
N CYS A 149 -15.34 -15.62 4.41
CA CYS A 149 -15.70 -15.81 3.01
C CYS A 149 -14.57 -15.39 2.05
N SER A 150 -14.38 -16.14 0.96
CA SER A 150 -13.72 -15.71 -0.29
C SER A 150 -14.59 -16.05 -1.51
N LEU A 151 -14.24 -15.53 -2.68
CA LEU A 151 -14.78 -15.96 -3.96
C LEU A 151 -13.82 -16.95 -4.64
N ARG A 152 -14.41 -17.84 -5.44
CA ARG A 152 -13.73 -18.82 -6.28
C ARG A 152 -14.59 -19.16 -7.50
N PRO A 153 -14.05 -19.85 -8.52
CA PRO A 153 -14.87 -20.55 -9.50
C PRO A 153 -15.79 -21.56 -8.82
N GLY A 154 -17.04 -21.66 -9.28
CA GLY A 154 -18.00 -22.63 -8.76
C GLY A 154 -17.87 -24.05 -9.33
N GLY A 155 -17.21 -24.21 -10.48
CA GLY A 155 -16.89 -25.50 -11.08
C GLY A 155 -16.26 -25.38 -12.47
N ASP A 156 -15.74 -26.49 -12.99
CA ASP A 156 -15.10 -26.49 -14.32
C ASP A 156 -16.13 -26.21 -15.43
N GLY A 157 -15.96 -25.09 -16.14
CA GLY A 157 -16.66 -24.78 -17.39
C GLY A 157 -18.12 -24.32 -17.26
N ASP A 158 -18.62 -24.04 -16.05
CA ASP A 158 -20.01 -23.61 -15.84
C ASP A 158 -20.20 -22.07 -15.73
N ASP A 159 -19.09 -21.33 -15.75
CA ASP A 159 -18.96 -19.88 -15.57
C ASP A 159 -19.61 -19.34 -14.29
N THR A 160 -19.76 -20.18 -13.28
CA THR A 160 -20.32 -19.77 -11.99
C THR A 160 -19.24 -19.18 -11.08
N VAL A 161 -19.64 -18.17 -10.32
CA VAL A 161 -18.88 -17.68 -9.18
C VAL A 161 -19.47 -18.32 -7.94
N ALA A 162 -18.62 -18.73 -7.01
CA ALA A 162 -19.06 -19.30 -5.73
C ALA A 162 -18.38 -18.60 -4.55
N MET A 163 -19.10 -18.53 -3.43
CA MET A 163 -18.56 -18.21 -2.12
C MET A 163 -17.93 -19.47 -1.52
N TRP A 164 -16.69 -19.37 -1.06
CA TRP A 164 -16.08 -20.32 -0.14
C TRP A 164 -16.21 -19.78 1.28
N VAL A 165 -16.91 -20.52 2.15
CA VAL A 165 -17.16 -20.08 3.53
C VAL A 165 -16.64 -21.13 4.51
N GLU A 166 -15.65 -20.76 5.32
CA GLU A 166 -14.95 -21.69 6.21
C GLU A 166 -14.69 -21.13 7.60
N SER A 167 -14.71 -22.00 8.61
CA SER A 167 -14.35 -21.68 9.99
C SER A 167 -12.90 -22.02 10.35
N GLY A 168 -12.22 -22.83 9.53
CA GLY A 168 -10.87 -23.35 9.84
C GLY A 168 -10.83 -24.41 10.95
N SER A 169 -11.98 -24.88 11.46
CA SER A 169 -12.06 -25.92 12.49
C SER A 169 -13.20 -26.90 12.23
N THR A 170 -12.93 -28.20 12.23
CA THR A 170 -13.97 -29.25 12.07
C THR A 170 -15.01 -29.24 13.19
N CYS A 171 -14.68 -28.63 14.33
CA CYS A 171 -15.54 -28.48 15.49
C CYS A 171 -16.52 -27.30 15.38
N VAL A 172 -16.24 -26.33 14.50
CA VAL A 172 -17.06 -25.11 14.33
C VAL A 172 -17.85 -25.23 13.04
N ARG A 173 -19.13 -25.59 13.18
CA ARG A 173 -20.02 -25.92 12.06
C ARG A 173 -21.28 -25.05 12.08
N ALA A 174 -21.71 -24.61 10.91
CA ALA A 174 -22.97 -23.89 10.71
C ALA A 174 -23.58 -24.30 9.36
N SER A 175 -24.86 -24.02 9.14
CA SER A 175 -25.55 -24.27 7.86
C SER A 175 -26.34 -23.07 7.33
N ARG A 176 -26.31 -21.93 8.03
CA ARG A 176 -27.10 -20.75 7.66
C ARG A 176 -26.26 -19.50 7.79
N PHE A 177 -26.23 -18.73 6.72
CA PHE A 177 -25.46 -17.51 6.57
C PHE A 177 -26.32 -16.44 5.92
N ARG A 178 -26.13 -15.17 6.28
CA ARG A 178 -26.96 -14.04 5.81
C ARG A 178 -26.15 -12.91 5.20
N SER A 179 -24.85 -12.85 5.45
CA SER A 179 -24.03 -11.70 5.10
C SER A 179 -22.59 -12.04 4.70
N CYS A 180 -22.27 -13.28 4.30
CA CYS A 180 -20.92 -13.65 3.85
C CYS A 180 -20.34 -12.78 2.72
N LEU A 181 -21.18 -12.17 1.89
CA LEU A 181 -20.76 -11.31 0.77
C LEU A 181 -21.52 -9.99 0.79
N TYR A 182 -20.83 -8.89 0.57
CA TYR A 182 -21.45 -7.59 0.33
C TYR A 182 -21.36 -7.22 -1.15
N ILE A 183 -22.48 -6.85 -1.76
CA ILE A 183 -22.55 -6.38 -3.16
C ILE A 183 -22.99 -4.93 -3.18
N GLN A 184 -22.31 -4.07 -3.93
CA GLN A 184 -22.68 -2.66 -4.08
C GLN A 184 -22.50 -2.16 -5.52
N VAL A 185 -23.33 -1.21 -5.96
CA VAL A 185 -23.21 -0.55 -7.26
C VAL A 185 -22.75 0.91 -7.12
N GLY A 186 -22.04 1.44 -8.12
CA GLY A 186 -21.58 2.82 -8.13
C GLY A 186 -21.11 3.31 -9.51
N GLU A 187 -21.10 4.63 -9.69
CA GLU A 187 -20.64 5.28 -10.95
C GLU A 187 -19.12 5.52 -10.97
N ASP A 188 -18.50 5.52 -9.80
CA ASP A 188 -17.07 5.74 -9.60
C ASP A 188 -16.46 4.53 -8.89
N PRO A 189 -15.42 3.88 -9.47
CA PRO A 189 -14.88 2.65 -8.91
C PRO A 189 -14.12 2.89 -7.59
N TYR A 190 -13.59 4.09 -7.34
CA TYR A 190 -12.83 4.41 -6.14
C TYR A 190 -13.75 4.74 -4.97
N SER A 191 -14.78 5.57 -5.19
CA SER A 191 -15.79 5.86 -4.17
C SER A 191 -16.65 4.62 -3.89
N LEU A 192 -16.90 3.76 -4.88
CA LEU A 192 -17.59 2.49 -4.70
C LEU A 192 -16.92 1.63 -3.62
N VAL A 193 -15.60 1.45 -3.67
CA VAL A 193 -14.87 0.67 -2.65
C VAL A 193 -14.93 1.37 -1.29
N LYS A 194 -14.71 2.69 -1.24
CA LYS A 194 -14.78 3.46 0.01
C LYS A 194 -16.14 3.34 0.70
N ASP A 195 -17.22 3.50 -0.06
CA ASP A 195 -18.58 3.49 0.48
C ASP A 195 -19.00 2.07 0.90
N ALA A 196 -18.55 1.05 0.17
CA ALA A 196 -18.75 -0.34 0.59
C ALA A 196 -17.98 -0.66 1.88
N MET A 197 -16.75 -0.17 2.03
CA MET A 197 -15.98 -0.35 3.26
C MET A 197 -16.64 0.32 4.46
N LYS A 198 -17.29 1.49 4.29
CA LYS A 198 -18.14 2.09 5.33
C LYS A 198 -19.29 1.16 5.71
N ALA A 199 -20.01 0.60 4.73
CA ALA A 199 -21.10 -0.32 5.00
C ALA A 199 -20.67 -1.58 5.76
N VAL A 200 -19.57 -2.20 5.33
CA VAL A 200 -18.99 -3.37 6.00
C VAL A 200 -18.51 -3.02 7.40
N LYS A 201 -17.88 -1.86 7.60
CA LYS A 201 -17.46 -1.39 8.92
C LYS A 201 -18.64 -1.23 9.88
N LEU A 202 -19.75 -0.63 9.42
CA LEU A 202 -20.98 -0.53 10.22
C LEU A 202 -21.57 -1.90 10.57
N SER A 203 -21.47 -2.88 9.67
CA SER A 203 -22.01 -4.23 9.89
C SER A 203 -21.14 -5.07 10.83
N LEU A 204 -19.82 -5.03 10.68
CA LEU A 204 -18.90 -5.87 11.45
C LEU A 204 -18.51 -5.24 12.79
N GLY A 205 -18.26 -3.92 12.82
CA GLY A 205 -17.88 -3.20 14.04
C GLY A 205 -16.50 -3.55 14.62
N THR A 206 -15.64 -4.23 13.87
CA THR A 206 -14.36 -4.79 14.37
C THR A 206 -13.11 -4.06 13.88
N PHE A 207 -13.22 -3.11 12.95
CA PHE A 207 -12.08 -2.39 12.40
C PHE A 207 -12.40 -0.89 12.21
N LYS A 208 -11.35 -0.11 11.92
CA LYS A 208 -11.45 1.32 11.63
C LYS A 208 -11.00 1.61 10.21
N LEU A 209 -11.64 2.58 9.57
CA LEU A 209 -11.22 3.10 8.28
C LEU A 209 -9.95 3.94 8.44
N LEU A 210 -9.17 4.06 7.37
CA LEU A 210 -7.92 4.83 7.35
C LEU A 210 -8.13 6.29 7.77
N GLU A 211 -9.27 6.88 7.42
CA GLU A 211 -9.60 8.27 7.75
C GLU A 211 -9.78 8.52 9.25
N GLU A 212 -10.12 7.48 10.01
CA GLU A 212 -10.33 7.50 11.47
C GLU A 212 -9.02 7.26 12.25
N LYS A 213 -7.92 7.04 11.53
CA LYS A 213 -6.62 6.67 12.09
C LYS A 213 -5.61 7.80 11.94
N THR A 214 -4.65 7.81 12.86
CA THR A 214 -3.49 8.71 12.80
C THR A 214 -2.31 7.96 12.18
N PRO A 215 -1.68 8.48 11.12
CA PRO A 215 -0.47 7.88 10.57
C PRO A 215 0.68 7.89 11.60
N PRO A 216 1.56 6.87 11.63
CA PRO A 216 2.72 6.87 12.51
C PRO A 216 3.77 7.86 12.02
N GLY A 217 4.60 8.40 12.93
CA GLY A 217 5.59 9.44 12.59
C GLY A 217 6.65 9.02 11.58
N ILE A 218 6.85 7.71 11.38
CA ILE A 218 7.77 7.17 10.37
C ILE A 218 7.31 7.44 8.93
N MET A 219 6.04 7.75 8.70
CA MET A 219 5.48 7.96 7.35
C MET A 219 6.17 9.09 6.58
N ASP A 220 6.64 10.12 7.28
CA ASP A 220 7.27 11.30 6.66
C ASP A 220 8.80 11.28 6.76
N LYS A 221 9.38 10.14 7.14
CA LYS A 221 10.80 9.96 7.37
C LYS A 221 11.39 8.96 6.38
N PHE A 222 12.59 9.28 5.90
CA PHE A 222 13.41 8.32 5.19
C PHE A 222 13.89 7.25 6.17
N GLY A 223 13.82 5.98 5.77
CA GLY A 223 14.20 4.86 6.61
C GLY A 223 15.31 3.99 6.04
N TRP A 224 15.93 3.20 6.92
CA TRP A 224 16.83 2.11 6.54
C TRP A 224 16.45 0.83 7.30
N CYS A 225 16.22 -0.24 6.56
CA CYS A 225 15.94 -1.57 7.08
C CYS A 225 17.19 -2.44 6.98
N THR A 226 17.50 -3.18 8.04
CA THR A 226 18.74 -3.98 8.12
C THR A 226 18.68 -5.32 7.38
N TRP A 227 17.53 -5.72 6.83
CA TRP A 227 17.31 -7.06 6.28
C TRP A 227 18.31 -7.43 5.17
N ASP A 228 18.24 -6.81 3.99
CA ASP A 228 19.18 -7.16 2.91
C ASP A 228 20.62 -6.70 3.18
N ALA A 229 20.82 -5.82 4.15
CA ALA A 229 22.14 -5.34 4.55
C ALA A 229 22.93 -6.39 5.32
N PHE A 230 22.27 -7.19 6.16
CA PHE A 230 22.95 -8.14 7.06
C PHE A 230 22.31 -9.52 7.16
N TYR A 231 21.03 -9.67 6.78
CA TYR A 231 20.18 -10.79 7.15
C TYR A 231 20.38 -11.10 8.65
N LEU A 232 20.60 -12.37 9.00
CA LEU A 232 20.80 -12.82 10.38
C LEU A 232 22.09 -12.30 11.05
N LYS A 233 22.99 -11.62 10.32
CA LYS A 233 24.27 -11.10 10.85
C LYS A 233 24.17 -9.67 11.41
N VAL A 234 22.97 -9.10 11.49
CA VAL A 234 22.74 -7.75 12.01
C VAL A 234 23.35 -7.58 13.41
N ASN A 235 24.05 -6.47 13.64
CA ASN A 235 24.75 -6.19 14.90
C ASN A 235 24.91 -4.66 15.12
N PRO A 236 25.14 -4.21 16.37
CA PRO A 236 25.28 -2.78 16.71
C PRO A 236 26.30 -2.01 15.86
N GLN A 237 27.50 -2.57 15.64
CA GLN A 237 28.57 -1.89 14.91
C GLN A 237 28.20 -1.70 13.44
N GLY A 238 27.63 -2.73 12.81
CA GLY A 238 27.15 -2.66 11.43
C GLY A 238 26.08 -1.58 11.26
N ILE A 239 25.11 -1.52 12.18
CA ILE A 239 24.05 -0.49 12.14
C ILE A 239 24.65 0.91 12.30
N ARG A 240 25.52 1.13 13.29
CA ARG A 240 26.19 2.43 13.52
C ARG A 240 26.96 2.89 12.28
N THR A 241 27.71 1.98 11.65
CA THR A 241 28.44 2.28 10.40
C THR A 241 27.49 2.60 9.24
N GLY A 242 26.40 1.84 9.07
CA GLY A 242 25.41 2.10 8.02
C GLY A 242 24.72 3.45 8.15
N VAL A 243 24.25 3.79 9.36
CA VAL A 243 23.66 5.11 9.65
C VAL A 243 24.68 6.21 9.40
N LYS A 244 25.92 6.05 9.85
CA LYS A 244 26.99 7.01 9.57
C LYS A 244 27.20 7.22 8.07
N CYS A 245 27.27 6.16 7.27
CA CYS A 245 27.43 6.26 5.82
C CYS A 245 26.29 7.08 5.18
N LEU A 246 25.05 6.86 5.60
CA LEU A 246 23.90 7.60 5.09
C LEU A 246 23.92 9.08 5.49
N VAL A 247 24.26 9.37 6.74
CA VAL A 247 24.40 10.75 7.25
C VAL A 247 25.52 11.49 6.50
N ASP A 248 26.71 10.89 6.40
CA ASP A 248 27.85 11.48 5.68
C ASP A 248 27.54 11.65 4.18
N GLY A 249 26.71 10.78 3.62
CA GLY A 249 26.22 10.87 2.24
C GLY A 249 25.17 11.97 1.99
N GLY A 250 24.64 12.59 3.04
CA GLY A 250 23.60 13.63 2.97
C GLY A 250 22.17 13.10 2.86
N CYS A 251 21.95 11.82 3.19
CA CYS A 251 20.63 11.18 3.22
C CYS A 251 20.39 10.57 4.61
N PRO A 252 20.40 11.39 5.68
CA PRO A 252 20.33 10.88 7.05
C PRO A 252 18.99 10.18 7.30
N PRO A 253 18.95 8.93 7.80
CA PRO A 253 17.70 8.24 8.07
C PRO A 253 17.03 8.81 9.31
N GLY A 254 15.70 8.99 9.21
CA GLY A 254 14.80 9.29 10.31
C GLY A 254 14.31 8.05 11.06
N MET A 255 14.33 6.90 10.38
CA MET A 255 13.93 5.60 10.93
C MET A 255 15.01 4.54 10.67
N VAL A 256 15.31 3.73 11.67
CA VAL A 256 16.08 2.48 11.52
C VAL A 256 15.18 1.31 11.92
N LEU A 257 15.01 0.35 11.03
CA LEU A 257 14.30 -0.91 11.29
C LEU A 257 15.33 -2.04 11.43
N ILE A 258 15.47 -2.55 12.66
CA ILE A 258 16.29 -3.73 12.96
C ILE A 258 15.44 -4.96 12.64
N ASP A 259 15.61 -5.47 11.42
CA ASP A 259 14.91 -6.65 10.91
C ASP A 259 15.49 -7.96 11.49
N ASP A 260 14.97 -9.12 11.06
CA ASP A 260 15.26 -10.44 11.62
C ASP A 260 16.77 -10.73 11.79
N GLY A 261 17.10 -11.41 12.90
CA GLY A 261 18.47 -11.72 13.33
C GLY A 261 18.88 -11.13 14.68
N TRP A 262 18.06 -10.32 15.34
CA TRP A 262 18.37 -9.72 16.66
C TRP A 262 17.81 -10.51 17.85
N GLN A 263 16.80 -11.36 17.64
CA GLN A 263 16.12 -12.13 18.68
C GLN A 263 16.96 -13.31 19.18
N SER A 264 16.72 -13.73 20.43
CA SER A 264 17.28 -14.96 21.02
C SER A 264 16.44 -16.16 20.61
N ILE A 265 16.99 -17.02 19.75
CA ILE A 265 16.27 -18.16 19.15
C ILE A 265 17.05 -19.47 19.28
N ALA A 266 16.36 -20.60 19.20
CA ALA A 266 16.96 -21.93 19.14
C ALA A 266 16.08 -22.93 18.38
N HIS A 267 16.68 -24.02 17.88
CA HIS A 267 15.95 -25.20 17.45
C HIS A 267 15.49 -26.04 18.64
N ASP A 268 14.48 -26.88 18.43
CA ASP A 268 13.99 -27.79 19.46
C ASP A 268 15.06 -28.79 19.94
N ALA A 269 16.04 -29.13 19.10
CA ALA A 269 17.15 -30.04 19.40
C ALA A 269 18.28 -29.42 20.26
N ASP A 270 18.37 -28.08 20.34
CA ASP A 270 19.47 -27.40 21.03
C ASP A 270 19.29 -27.49 22.56
N SER A 271 20.36 -27.69 23.33
CA SER A 271 20.26 -27.76 24.80
C SER A 271 19.84 -26.42 25.42
N ILE A 272 18.94 -26.47 26.42
CA ILE A 272 18.49 -25.30 27.21
C ILE A 272 19.29 -25.18 28.54
N THR A 273 20.32 -26.01 28.77
CA THR A 273 20.98 -26.11 30.09
C THR A 273 21.93 -24.95 30.43
N ASP A 274 21.82 -24.46 31.68
CA ASP A 274 22.80 -23.67 32.45
C ASP A 274 23.26 -22.31 31.88
N GLY A 275 22.33 -21.49 31.40
CA GLY A 275 22.55 -20.05 31.19
C GLY A 275 23.59 -19.67 30.13
N ARG A 276 24.18 -20.67 29.45
CA ARG A 276 24.98 -20.56 28.24
C ARG A 276 24.22 -21.26 27.12
N GLU A 277 23.08 -20.68 26.78
CA GLU A 277 22.29 -21.14 25.65
C GLU A 277 23.11 -20.95 24.37
N GLN A 278 23.21 -21.99 23.56
CA GLN A 278 23.66 -21.85 22.17
C GLN A 278 22.53 -21.14 21.42
N GLU A 279 22.56 -19.81 21.45
CA GLU A 279 21.63 -18.94 20.71
C GLU A 279 21.88 -19.10 19.21
N ALA A 280 21.45 -20.21 18.60
CA ALA A 280 21.51 -20.53 17.17
C ALA A 280 22.67 -19.81 16.40
N MET A 281 23.88 -19.88 16.97
CA MET A 281 24.94 -18.87 16.72
C MET A 281 25.52 -18.96 15.30
N ASP A 282 25.26 -20.06 14.62
CA ASP A 282 25.81 -20.41 13.32
C ASP A 282 24.83 -20.14 12.16
N LEU A 283 23.60 -19.69 12.45
CA LEU A 283 22.61 -19.39 11.41
C LEU A 283 23.00 -18.12 10.65
N THR A 284 23.33 -18.30 9.38
CA THR A 284 23.78 -17.19 8.53
C THR A 284 23.03 -17.09 7.21
N THR A 285 22.25 -18.11 6.85
CA THR A 285 21.52 -18.16 5.58
C THR A 285 20.02 -17.93 5.82
N ALA A 286 19.43 -17.02 5.04
CA ALA A 286 17.99 -16.79 5.07
C ALA A 286 17.21 -18.09 4.78
N GLY A 287 16.22 -18.36 5.60
CA GLY A 287 15.38 -19.56 5.58
C GLY A 287 15.79 -20.63 6.58
N GLU A 288 17.05 -20.69 7.05
CA GLU A 288 17.47 -21.69 8.06
C GLU A 288 16.84 -21.42 9.44
N GLN A 289 16.49 -20.16 9.72
CA GLN A 289 15.90 -19.72 10.97
C GLN A 289 14.39 -20.02 11.09
N MET A 290 13.70 -20.34 9.99
CA MET A 290 12.24 -20.53 9.99
C MET A 290 11.75 -21.61 10.98
N PRO A 291 12.47 -22.74 11.19
CA PRO A 291 12.10 -23.72 12.22
C PRO A 291 12.47 -23.34 13.66
N CYS A 292 13.19 -22.23 13.89
CA CYS A 292 13.61 -21.82 15.23
C CYS A 292 12.45 -21.19 16.02
N ARG A 293 12.60 -21.17 17.35
CA ARG A 293 11.61 -20.62 18.27
C ARG A 293 12.24 -19.60 19.20
N LEU A 294 11.44 -18.63 19.64
CA LEU A 294 11.86 -17.63 20.62
C LEU A 294 12.08 -18.31 21.98
N ILE A 295 13.23 -18.05 22.59
CA ILE A 295 13.58 -18.60 23.91
C ILE A 295 13.64 -17.54 25.02
N LYS A 296 13.73 -16.25 24.66
CA LYS A 296 13.78 -15.11 25.58
C LYS A 296 13.14 -13.87 24.95
N PHE A 297 12.67 -12.94 25.78
CA PHE A 297 12.25 -11.62 25.29
C PHE A 297 13.45 -10.70 25.04
N GLU A 298 14.54 -10.93 25.75
CA GLU A 298 15.80 -10.23 25.57
C GLU A 298 16.46 -10.59 24.23
N GLU A 299 17.10 -9.58 23.65
CA GLU A 299 17.93 -9.69 22.47
C GLU A 299 19.08 -10.69 22.63
N ASN A 300 19.57 -11.20 21.50
CA ASN A 300 20.69 -12.13 21.48
C ASN A 300 22.01 -11.45 21.88
N TYR A 301 23.06 -12.27 22.05
CA TYR A 301 24.38 -11.87 22.51
C TYR A 301 24.96 -10.66 21.75
N LYS A 302 24.68 -10.53 20.45
CA LYS A 302 25.20 -9.44 19.60
C LYS A 302 24.79 -8.06 20.11
N PHE A 303 23.59 -7.93 20.67
CA PHE A 303 23.07 -6.68 21.21
C PHE A 303 23.16 -6.64 22.73
N ARG A 304 22.94 -7.77 23.42
CA ARG A 304 22.99 -7.87 24.88
C ARG A 304 24.38 -7.56 25.44
N GLU A 305 25.44 -7.89 24.70
CA GLU A 305 26.83 -7.64 25.09
C GLU A 305 27.35 -6.26 24.67
N TYR A 306 26.56 -5.46 23.96
CA TYR A 306 26.92 -4.08 23.62
C TYR A 306 27.24 -3.29 24.88
N LYS A 307 28.31 -2.48 24.84
CA LYS A 307 28.71 -1.56 25.90
C LYS A 307 28.80 -0.17 25.31
N SER A 308 28.16 0.80 25.96
CA SER A 308 28.29 2.20 25.54
C SER A 308 29.71 2.69 25.79
N ASP A 309 30.27 3.40 24.82
CA ASP A 309 31.54 4.11 24.99
C ASP A 309 31.36 5.42 25.78
N ARG A 310 30.11 5.86 25.96
CA ARG A 310 29.75 7.18 26.54
C ARG A 310 29.33 7.06 28.00
N GLU A 311 28.63 5.99 28.35
CA GLU A 311 28.07 5.77 29.68
C GLU A 311 28.35 4.35 30.18
N ASN A 312 28.32 4.14 31.50
CA ASN A 312 28.46 2.80 32.09
C ASN A 312 27.14 1.99 32.01
N CYS A 313 26.61 1.83 30.80
CA CYS A 313 25.41 1.06 30.49
C CYS A 313 25.68 0.04 29.36
N LYS A 314 24.83 -0.98 29.26
CA LYS A 314 25.01 -2.12 28.34
C LYS A 314 23.68 -2.60 27.75
N GLY A 315 23.74 -3.43 26.71
CA GLY A 315 22.59 -4.07 26.08
C GLY A 315 21.90 -3.22 25.01
N LEU A 316 20.75 -3.71 24.51
CA LEU A 316 20.00 -3.03 23.44
C LEU A 316 19.63 -1.59 23.80
N GLY A 317 19.22 -1.32 25.04
CA GLY A 317 18.87 0.03 25.50
C GLY A 317 20.03 1.02 25.42
N ALA A 318 21.25 0.59 25.78
CA ALA A 318 22.44 1.40 25.65
C ALA A 318 22.76 1.69 24.17
N PHE A 319 22.62 0.67 23.31
CA PHE A 319 22.84 0.83 21.87
C PHE A 319 21.86 1.81 21.23
N VAL A 320 20.55 1.67 21.49
CA VAL A 320 19.53 2.55 20.92
C VAL A 320 19.74 4.00 21.37
N LYS A 321 20.09 4.20 22.64
CA LYS A 321 20.42 5.52 23.18
C LYS A 321 21.62 6.13 22.46
N ASP A 322 22.75 5.40 22.39
CA ASP A 322 23.95 5.87 21.71
C ASP A 322 23.68 6.20 20.23
N LEU A 323 22.90 5.37 19.54
CA LEU A 323 22.55 5.55 18.13
C LEU A 323 21.80 6.88 17.91
N LYS A 324 20.75 7.14 18.71
CA LYS A 324 19.93 8.37 18.62
C LYS A 324 20.72 9.61 19.04
N GLU A 325 21.58 9.50 20.04
CA GLU A 325 22.40 10.63 20.50
C GLU A 325 23.53 10.97 19.52
N GLU A 326 24.14 9.96 18.89
CA GLU A 326 25.16 10.14 17.86
C GLU A 326 24.59 10.71 16.57
N PHE A 327 23.46 10.16 16.13
CA PHE A 327 22.80 10.56 14.89
C PHE A 327 21.43 11.14 15.23
N ARG A 328 21.40 12.45 15.49
CA ARG A 328 20.17 13.17 15.86
C ARG A 328 19.05 13.09 14.81
N SER A 329 19.36 12.66 13.60
CA SER A 329 18.36 12.37 12.58
C SER A 329 17.53 11.13 12.91
N VAL A 330 18.10 10.12 13.58
CA VAL A 330 17.40 8.87 13.93
C VAL A 330 16.41 9.17 15.04
N GLU A 331 15.15 9.35 14.65
CA GLU A 331 14.04 9.61 15.56
C GLU A 331 13.35 8.33 16.02
N TYR A 332 13.28 7.34 15.12
CA TYR A 332 12.57 6.08 15.33
C TYR A 332 13.49 4.89 15.15
N VAL A 333 13.49 3.98 16.13
CA VAL A 333 14.10 2.66 16.01
C VAL A 333 12.99 1.62 16.18
N TYR A 334 12.73 0.86 15.12
CA TYR A 334 11.76 -0.23 15.11
C TYR A 334 12.49 -1.57 15.08
N VAL A 335 11.84 -2.63 15.56
CA VAL A 335 12.37 -4.00 15.48
C VAL A 335 11.36 -4.96 14.86
N TRP A 336 11.84 -5.97 14.16
CA TRP A 336 11.01 -7.03 13.60
C TRP A 336 10.73 -8.15 14.61
N HIS A 337 9.52 -8.72 14.59
CA HIS A 337 9.23 -10.03 15.18
C HIS A 337 8.06 -10.71 14.45
N ALA A 338 7.91 -12.04 14.57
CA ALA A 338 6.74 -12.73 14.05
C ALA A 338 5.53 -12.60 15.01
N LEU A 339 4.29 -12.73 14.51
CA LEU A 339 3.07 -12.61 15.31
C LEU A 339 3.08 -13.51 16.55
N CYS A 340 3.50 -14.77 16.41
CA CYS A 340 3.55 -15.75 17.50
C CYS A 340 4.91 -15.77 18.25
N GLY A 341 5.73 -14.71 18.12
CA GLY A 341 7.04 -14.56 18.76
C GLY A 341 8.18 -14.61 17.75
N TYR A 342 8.49 -15.80 17.23
CA TYR A 342 9.41 -16.00 16.11
C TYR A 342 8.76 -16.89 15.04
N TRP A 343 9.46 -17.20 13.94
CA TRP A 343 8.92 -18.02 12.83
C TRP A 343 8.27 -19.32 13.31
N GLY A 344 8.93 -20.07 14.21
CA GLY A 344 8.40 -21.28 14.84
C GLY A 344 7.61 -21.06 16.14
N GLY A 345 7.26 -19.82 16.49
CA GLY A 345 6.58 -19.48 17.74
C GLY A 345 7.49 -19.43 18.98
N ILE A 346 6.93 -19.72 20.16
CA ILE A 346 7.62 -19.72 21.46
C ILE A 346 8.07 -21.14 21.82
N ARG A 347 9.33 -21.31 22.24
CA ARG A 347 9.85 -22.61 22.66
C ARG A 347 9.18 -23.09 23.95
N PRO A 348 8.57 -24.30 23.98
CA PRO A 348 7.99 -24.84 25.21
C PRO A 348 9.03 -25.11 26.29
N ASN A 349 8.60 -25.10 27.55
CA ASN A 349 9.40 -25.48 28.73
C ASN A 349 10.67 -24.63 28.96
N VAL A 350 10.70 -23.39 28.46
CA VAL A 350 11.77 -22.43 28.78
C VAL A 350 11.39 -21.58 29.99
N LEU A 351 12.27 -21.51 30.99
CA LEU A 351 12.04 -20.73 32.20
C LEU A 351 11.91 -19.23 31.85
N GLY A 352 10.86 -18.59 32.36
CA GLY A 352 10.60 -17.16 32.13
C GLY A 352 9.80 -16.85 30.86
N MET A 353 9.58 -17.85 29.99
CA MET A 353 8.74 -17.70 28.81
C MET A 353 7.28 -18.11 29.09
N PRO A 354 6.29 -17.57 28.33
CA PRO A 354 4.90 -18.01 28.41
C PRO A 354 4.76 -19.52 28.14
N LEU A 355 3.72 -20.11 28.71
CA LEU A 355 3.32 -21.48 28.36
C LEU A 355 3.03 -21.56 26.85
N SER A 356 3.61 -22.54 26.17
CA SER A 356 3.33 -22.82 24.76
C SER A 356 3.25 -24.32 24.50
N ARG A 357 2.55 -24.70 23.43
CA ARG A 357 2.44 -26.08 22.93
C ARG A 357 2.76 -26.10 21.44
N ILE A 358 3.48 -27.11 20.97
CA ILE A 358 3.70 -27.31 19.54
C ILE A 358 2.39 -27.77 18.90
N ILE A 359 1.87 -26.97 17.98
CA ILE A 359 0.68 -27.25 17.17
C ILE A 359 1.15 -27.51 15.74
N SER A 360 0.62 -28.56 15.11
CA SER A 360 0.88 -28.84 13.69
C SER A 360 -0.04 -27.96 12.83
N PRO A 361 0.51 -27.10 11.95
CA PRO A 361 -0.29 -26.32 11.02
C PRO A 361 -1.05 -27.23 10.04
N ASN A 362 -2.29 -26.87 9.73
CA ASN A 362 -3.12 -27.52 8.73
C ASN A 362 -3.59 -26.50 7.68
N LEU A 363 -3.26 -26.74 6.42
CA LEU A 363 -3.69 -25.88 5.31
C LEU A 363 -5.15 -26.17 4.95
N SER A 364 -5.93 -25.12 4.67
CA SER A 364 -7.29 -25.31 4.13
C SER A 364 -7.24 -25.68 2.65
N GLN A 365 -8.31 -26.29 2.14
CA GLN A 365 -8.40 -26.70 0.73
C GLN A 365 -8.21 -25.53 -0.24
N GLU A 366 -8.65 -24.33 0.11
CA GLU A 366 -8.41 -23.14 -0.73
C GLU A 366 -6.96 -22.68 -0.68
N LEU A 367 -6.28 -22.81 0.46
CA LEU A 367 -4.85 -22.46 0.55
C LEU A 367 -3.97 -23.40 -0.26
N GLU A 368 -4.35 -24.68 -0.37
CA GLU A 368 -3.69 -25.64 -1.27
C GLU A 368 -3.78 -25.24 -2.75
N MET A 369 -4.67 -24.30 -3.10
CA MET A 369 -4.80 -23.73 -4.44
C MET A 369 -3.91 -22.50 -4.68
N THR A 370 -3.18 -22.04 -3.66
CA THR A 370 -2.18 -20.98 -3.79
C THR A 370 -0.82 -21.53 -4.24
N MET A 371 0.12 -20.64 -4.55
CA MET A 371 1.50 -20.97 -4.86
C MET A 371 2.22 -21.55 -3.65
N GLU A 372 2.99 -22.61 -3.87
CA GLU A 372 3.90 -23.18 -2.86
C GLU A 372 4.90 -22.11 -2.37
N ASP A 373 5.11 -22.09 -1.05
CA ASP A 373 5.94 -21.09 -0.38
C ASP A 373 6.86 -21.79 0.62
N LEU A 374 8.17 -21.62 0.43
CA LEU A 374 9.18 -22.30 1.23
C LEU A 374 9.06 -22.02 2.73
N ALA A 375 8.60 -20.81 3.11
CA ALA A 375 8.41 -20.47 4.50
C ALA A 375 7.25 -21.24 5.11
N VAL A 376 6.14 -21.34 4.37
CA VAL A 376 4.98 -22.16 4.75
C VAL A 376 5.38 -23.63 4.88
N ASP A 377 6.10 -24.19 3.91
CA ASP A 377 6.52 -25.60 3.93
C ASP A 377 7.36 -25.92 5.17
N LYS A 378 8.30 -25.03 5.51
CA LYS A 378 9.14 -25.18 6.70
C LYS A 378 8.32 -25.09 7.99
N ILE A 379 7.41 -24.12 8.07
CA ILE A 379 6.51 -23.97 9.22
C ILE A 379 5.65 -25.22 9.41
N VAL A 380 5.00 -25.71 8.35
CA VAL A 380 4.17 -26.93 8.35
C VAL A 380 4.98 -28.13 8.82
N SER A 381 6.21 -28.29 8.33
CA SER A 381 7.08 -29.42 8.72
C SER A 381 7.55 -29.38 10.17
N SER A 382 7.71 -28.18 10.75
CA SER A 382 8.33 -27.98 12.06
C SER A 382 7.33 -27.79 13.21
N GLY A 383 6.08 -27.46 12.91
CA GLY A 383 5.10 -27.08 13.92
C GLY A 383 5.36 -25.69 14.52
N ILE A 384 4.34 -25.13 15.19
CA ILE A 384 4.40 -23.82 15.85
C ILE A 384 4.24 -23.97 17.35
N GLY A 385 5.17 -23.41 18.11
CA GLY A 385 5.03 -23.20 19.55
C GLY A 385 4.01 -22.11 19.85
N LEU A 386 2.73 -22.48 19.83
CA LEU A 386 1.62 -21.55 20.03
C LEU A 386 1.40 -21.32 21.53
N VAL A 387 1.31 -20.05 21.92
CA VAL A 387 0.84 -19.65 23.25
C VAL A 387 -0.70 -19.79 23.25
N PRO A 388 -1.32 -20.42 24.25
CA PRO A 388 -2.78 -20.48 24.31
C PRO A 388 -3.42 -19.08 24.17
N PRO A 389 -4.50 -18.92 23.40
CA PRO A 389 -5.05 -17.60 23.06
C PRO A 389 -5.39 -16.74 24.29
N GLU A 390 -5.86 -17.36 25.38
CA GLU A 390 -6.15 -16.71 26.65
C GLU A 390 -4.90 -16.13 27.35
N LEU A 391 -3.70 -16.58 26.96
CA LEU A 391 -2.41 -16.11 27.48
C LEU A 391 -1.61 -15.26 26.46
N ALA A 392 -2.12 -15.04 25.25
CA ALA A 392 -1.43 -14.25 24.22
C ALA A 392 -1.05 -12.84 24.72
N HIS A 393 -1.90 -12.23 25.56
CA HIS A 393 -1.63 -10.93 26.19
C HIS A 393 -0.35 -10.93 27.04
N LYS A 394 -0.02 -12.04 27.72
CA LYS A 394 1.20 -12.14 28.54
C LYS A 394 2.46 -12.19 27.68
N MET A 395 2.37 -12.82 26.50
CA MET A 395 3.47 -12.87 25.54
C MET A 395 3.79 -11.46 25.04
N TYR A 396 2.79 -10.71 24.57
CA TYR A 396 3.01 -9.34 24.11
C TYR A 396 3.40 -8.38 25.24
N GLU A 397 2.80 -8.53 26.43
CA GLU A 397 3.20 -7.76 27.62
C GLU A 397 4.70 -7.93 27.91
N GLY A 398 5.20 -9.18 27.94
CA GLY A 398 6.61 -9.45 28.18
C GLY A 398 7.52 -8.90 27.08
N LEU A 399 7.19 -9.18 25.82
CA LEU A 399 7.99 -8.74 24.67
C LEU A 399 8.02 -7.21 24.52
N HIS A 400 6.85 -6.58 24.46
CA HIS A 400 6.74 -5.16 24.13
C HIS A 400 7.12 -4.25 25.30
N SER A 401 6.92 -4.68 26.55
CA SER A 401 7.44 -3.93 27.71
C SER A 401 8.97 -3.90 27.74
N HIS A 402 9.62 -5.03 27.44
CA HIS A 402 11.09 -5.09 27.32
C HIS A 402 11.58 -4.15 26.21
N LEU A 403 10.99 -4.26 25.01
CA LEU A 403 11.36 -3.42 23.86
C LEU A 403 11.19 -1.93 24.14
N GLN A 404 10.06 -1.51 24.72
CA GLN A 404 9.85 -0.12 25.10
C GLN A 404 10.88 0.33 26.15
N SER A 405 11.21 -0.49 27.14
CA SER A 405 12.22 -0.17 28.15
C SER A 405 13.62 0.00 27.55
N ALA A 406 13.91 -0.68 26.44
CA ALA A 406 15.13 -0.53 25.64
C ALA A 406 15.08 0.66 24.66
N GLY A 407 14.03 1.49 24.68
CA GLY A 407 13.92 2.69 23.85
C GLY A 407 13.47 2.46 22.41
N ILE A 408 12.95 1.26 22.11
CA ILE A 408 12.33 0.93 20.82
C ILE A 408 10.99 1.67 20.68
N ASP A 409 10.76 2.27 19.51
CA ASP A 409 9.59 3.13 19.26
C ASP A 409 8.42 2.40 18.61
N GLY A 410 8.65 1.22 18.05
CA GLY A 410 7.63 0.42 17.38
C GLY A 410 8.16 -0.91 16.86
N VAL A 411 7.28 -1.68 16.23
CA VAL A 411 7.58 -3.04 15.75
C VAL A 411 7.13 -3.27 14.31
N LYS A 412 7.83 -4.12 13.57
CA LYS A 412 7.32 -4.75 12.35
C LYS A 412 6.87 -6.17 12.72
N VAL A 413 5.61 -6.50 12.46
CA VAL A 413 5.03 -7.80 12.80
C VAL A 413 4.77 -8.59 11.53
N ASP A 414 5.53 -9.67 11.36
CA ASP A 414 5.44 -10.58 10.22
C ASP A 414 4.69 -11.88 10.57
N VAL A 415 4.51 -12.72 9.55
CA VAL A 415 3.93 -14.08 9.67
C VAL A 415 2.51 -14.05 10.27
N ILE A 416 1.76 -12.98 9.97
CA ILE A 416 0.47 -12.70 10.60
C ILE A 416 -0.57 -13.77 10.27
N HIS A 417 -0.59 -14.25 9.03
CA HIS A 417 -1.58 -15.26 8.58
C HIS A 417 -1.30 -16.69 9.04
N LEU A 418 -0.32 -16.88 9.90
CA LEU A 418 -0.04 -18.18 10.51
C LEU A 418 -1.25 -18.77 11.26
N LEU A 419 -2.06 -17.92 11.90
CA LEU A 419 -3.15 -18.35 12.78
C LEU A 419 -4.22 -19.18 12.07
N GLU A 420 -4.47 -18.93 10.78
CA GLU A 420 -5.52 -19.66 10.04
C GLU A 420 -5.24 -21.17 10.02
N MET A 421 -3.96 -21.55 9.96
CA MET A 421 -3.51 -22.94 9.93
C MET A 421 -3.47 -23.60 11.31
N LEU A 422 -3.65 -22.85 12.39
CA LEU A 422 -3.51 -23.36 13.78
C LEU A 422 -4.85 -23.52 14.49
N SER A 423 -5.96 -23.25 13.81
CA SER A 423 -7.22 -22.86 14.45
C SER A 423 -8.17 -24.00 14.87
N GLU A 424 -7.84 -25.25 14.52
CA GLU A 424 -8.69 -26.44 14.74
C GLU A 424 -9.20 -26.55 16.19
N GLU A 425 -8.30 -26.39 17.17
CA GLU A 425 -8.60 -26.58 18.59
C GLU A 425 -9.08 -25.30 19.31
N PHE A 426 -9.17 -24.15 18.60
CA PHE A 426 -9.31 -22.83 19.24
C PHE A 426 -10.55 -22.05 18.78
N GLY A 427 -11.65 -22.76 18.51
CA GLY A 427 -12.90 -22.12 18.10
C GLY A 427 -12.89 -21.59 16.67
N GLY A 428 -11.97 -22.07 15.84
CA GLY A 428 -11.83 -21.66 14.44
C GLY A 428 -10.98 -20.40 14.25
N ARG A 429 -10.69 -20.10 12.98
CA ARG A 429 -9.73 -19.06 12.57
C ARG A 429 -10.09 -17.68 13.10
N ILE A 430 -11.39 -17.37 13.15
CA ILE A 430 -11.88 -16.06 13.57
C ILE A 430 -11.69 -15.82 15.06
N GLU A 431 -12.02 -16.80 15.91
CA GLU A 431 -11.90 -16.65 17.37
C GLU A 431 -10.43 -16.65 17.83
N LEU A 432 -9.59 -17.49 17.22
CA LEU A 432 -8.15 -17.46 17.45
C LEU A 432 -7.53 -16.12 17.02
N ALA A 433 -7.89 -15.62 15.82
CA ALA A 433 -7.44 -14.34 15.31
C ALA A 433 -7.85 -13.17 16.23
N LYS A 434 -9.12 -13.11 16.65
CA LYS A 434 -9.61 -12.09 17.60
C LYS A 434 -8.77 -12.06 18.87
N ALA A 435 -8.51 -13.21 19.50
CA ALA A 435 -7.74 -13.27 20.73
C ALA A 435 -6.32 -12.69 20.56
N TYR A 436 -5.62 -13.09 19.50
CA TYR A 436 -4.27 -12.61 19.20
C TYR A 436 -4.23 -11.14 18.80
N TYR A 437 -5.15 -10.69 17.93
CA TYR A 437 -5.18 -9.31 17.45
C TYR A 437 -5.63 -8.32 18.54
N THR A 438 -6.55 -8.72 19.43
CA THR A 438 -6.88 -7.93 20.63
C THR A 438 -5.67 -7.81 21.54
N ALA A 439 -4.96 -8.91 21.80
CA ALA A 439 -3.76 -8.90 22.64
C ALA A 439 -2.64 -8.01 22.04
N LEU A 440 -2.41 -8.11 20.73
CA LEU A 440 -1.47 -7.25 20.01
C LEU A 440 -1.89 -5.78 20.10
N THR A 441 -3.14 -5.46 19.78
CA THR A 441 -3.69 -4.10 19.83
C THR A 441 -3.55 -3.46 21.21
N MET A 442 -3.90 -4.18 22.28
CA MET A 442 -3.72 -3.72 23.66
C MET A 442 -2.26 -3.39 23.96
N SER A 443 -1.33 -4.22 23.49
CA SER A 443 0.10 -4.02 23.69
C SER A 443 0.64 -2.81 22.91
N ILE A 444 0.28 -2.66 21.63
CA ILE A 444 0.66 -1.50 20.81
C ILE A 444 0.15 -0.19 21.44
N HIS A 445 -1.10 -0.17 21.93
CA HIS A 445 -1.66 0.97 22.65
C HIS A 445 -0.86 1.34 23.90
N LYS A 446 -0.44 0.34 24.66
CA LYS A 446 0.27 0.53 25.93
C LYS A 446 1.72 0.96 25.74
N TYR A 447 2.42 0.39 24.77
CA TYR A 447 3.89 0.51 24.67
C TYR A 447 4.37 1.37 23.50
N PHE A 448 3.62 1.45 22.40
CA PHE A 448 4.08 2.08 21.15
C PHE A 448 3.15 3.19 20.67
N LYS A 449 2.71 4.04 21.61
CA LYS A 449 1.95 5.28 21.36
C LYS A 449 0.68 5.09 20.52
N GLY A 450 0.10 3.89 20.51
CA GLY A 450 -1.15 3.60 19.80
C GLY A 450 -0.99 3.04 18.39
N ASN A 451 0.08 3.37 17.66
CA ASN A 451 0.19 3.06 16.23
C ASN A 451 1.61 2.74 15.75
N GLY A 452 2.58 2.51 16.64
CA GLY A 452 3.95 2.14 16.30
C GLY A 452 4.09 0.69 15.83
N VAL A 453 3.43 0.34 14.73
CA VAL A 453 3.42 -1.01 14.16
C VAL A 453 3.37 -0.97 12.63
N ILE A 454 4.18 -1.80 11.99
CA ILE A 454 4.10 -2.14 10.56
C ILE A 454 3.62 -3.59 10.48
N ALA A 455 2.44 -3.83 9.92
CA ALA A 455 2.00 -5.19 9.61
C ALA A 455 2.63 -5.69 8.30
N SER A 456 2.87 -6.98 8.22
CA SER A 456 3.40 -7.61 7.00
C SER A 456 3.01 -9.09 6.97
N MET A 457 2.87 -9.63 5.76
CA MET A 457 2.35 -10.99 5.50
C MET A 457 0.88 -11.14 5.93
N GLU A 458 0.09 -10.08 5.76
CA GLU A 458 -1.22 -9.83 6.37
C GLU A 458 -2.38 -9.72 5.37
N HIS A 459 -2.23 -10.19 4.12
CA HIS A 459 -3.17 -9.88 3.05
C HIS A 459 -4.52 -10.63 3.04
N CYS A 460 -4.83 -11.57 3.94
CA CYS A 460 -6.18 -12.15 4.08
C CYS A 460 -7.18 -11.19 4.79
N ASN A 461 -8.45 -11.30 4.40
CA ASN A 461 -9.52 -10.37 4.78
C ASN A 461 -9.91 -10.48 6.26
N ASP A 462 -9.67 -11.62 6.91
CA ASP A 462 -9.82 -11.75 8.36
C ASP A 462 -8.88 -10.80 9.12
N PHE A 463 -7.60 -10.70 8.75
CA PHE A 463 -6.73 -9.68 9.32
C PHE A 463 -7.23 -8.27 9.02
N MET A 464 -7.64 -8.00 7.79
CA MET A 464 -8.10 -6.65 7.44
C MET A 464 -9.34 -6.23 8.25
N TYR A 465 -10.26 -7.15 8.51
CA TYR A 465 -11.47 -6.87 9.29
C TYR A 465 -11.31 -7.01 10.82
N LEU A 466 -10.28 -7.70 11.33
CA LEU A 466 -10.11 -7.96 12.77
C LEU A 466 -8.83 -7.33 13.37
N GLY A 467 -7.74 -7.29 12.61
CA GLY A 467 -6.41 -6.85 13.04
C GLY A 467 -6.15 -5.36 12.87
N THR A 468 -6.95 -4.67 12.04
CA THR A 468 -6.71 -3.27 11.70
C THR A 468 -7.42 -2.28 12.62
N GLU A 469 -7.80 -2.64 13.85
CA GLU A 469 -8.35 -1.64 14.77
C GLU A 469 -7.30 -0.57 15.15
N ALA A 470 -6.12 -1.01 15.58
CA ALA A 470 -4.99 -0.14 15.94
C ALA A 470 -3.90 -0.07 14.86
N ILE A 471 -3.80 -1.10 14.01
CA ILE A 471 -2.80 -1.14 12.95
C ILE A 471 -3.19 -0.16 11.84
N THR A 472 -2.27 0.75 11.53
CA THR A 472 -2.50 1.86 10.58
C THR A 472 -1.57 1.82 9.37
N LEU A 473 -0.55 0.97 9.37
CA LEU A 473 0.46 0.84 8.33
C LEU A 473 0.75 -0.65 8.13
N GLY A 474 0.82 -1.09 6.88
CA GLY A 474 1.17 -2.46 6.57
C GLY A 474 1.56 -2.65 5.11
N ARG A 475 2.29 -3.73 4.84
CA ARG A 475 2.79 -4.05 3.51
C ARG A 475 1.63 -4.39 2.59
N VAL A 476 1.79 -3.99 1.33
CA VAL A 476 0.79 -4.23 0.27
C VAL A 476 1.36 -4.97 -0.93
N GLY A 477 2.54 -5.57 -0.81
CA GLY A 477 3.14 -6.39 -1.86
C GLY A 477 4.10 -7.43 -1.29
N ASP A 478 4.33 -8.49 -2.08
CA ASP A 478 5.40 -9.48 -1.85
C ASP A 478 6.79 -8.81 -1.96
N ASP A 479 7.82 -9.49 -1.49
CA ASP A 479 9.16 -8.93 -1.30
C ASP A 479 9.76 -8.29 -2.56
N PHE A 480 10.50 -7.20 -2.34
CA PHE A 480 11.48 -6.72 -3.30
C PHE A 480 12.60 -7.76 -3.48
N TRP A 481 12.83 -8.19 -4.72
CA TRP A 481 13.83 -9.21 -5.02
C TRP A 481 15.21 -8.58 -5.28
N THR A 482 16.19 -8.83 -4.42
CA THR A 482 17.55 -8.28 -4.58
C THR A 482 18.39 -8.99 -5.66
N LYS A 483 18.01 -10.24 -5.99
CA LYS A 483 18.71 -11.07 -6.96
C LYS A 483 17.73 -11.63 -7.98
N ASP A 484 18.21 -11.77 -9.20
CA ASP A 484 17.50 -12.53 -10.23
C ASP A 484 17.65 -14.02 -9.93
N LEU A 485 16.55 -14.70 -9.60
CA LEU A 485 16.53 -16.15 -9.38
C LEU A 485 16.74 -16.96 -10.66
N SER A 486 16.62 -16.34 -11.83
CA SER A 486 16.52 -16.99 -13.14
C SER A 486 17.56 -16.57 -14.18
N GLY A 487 18.44 -15.62 -13.84
CA GLY A 487 19.62 -15.24 -14.64
C GLY A 487 19.36 -14.34 -15.86
N ASP A 488 18.18 -13.73 -16.00
CA ASP A 488 17.79 -12.83 -17.11
C ASP A 488 16.43 -12.12 -16.83
N PRO A 489 16.22 -10.86 -17.26
CA PRO A 489 16.08 -9.66 -16.41
C PRO A 489 15.00 -9.74 -15.32
N TYR A 490 15.18 -8.92 -14.28
CA TYR A 490 14.37 -8.68 -13.06
C TYR A 490 12.83 -8.47 -13.24
N TRP A 491 12.12 -9.36 -13.94
CA TRP A 491 10.69 -9.24 -14.27
C TRP A 491 9.79 -9.24 -13.03
N LEU A 492 10.21 -9.90 -11.95
CA LEU A 492 9.50 -9.89 -10.65
C LEU A 492 9.36 -8.48 -10.05
N GLN A 493 10.20 -7.51 -10.48
CA GLN A 493 10.08 -6.12 -10.06
C GLN A 493 8.79 -5.47 -10.62
N GLY A 494 8.38 -5.87 -11.83
CA GLY A 494 7.09 -5.50 -12.40
C GLY A 494 5.93 -6.09 -11.61
N CYS A 495 6.02 -7.37 -11.23
CA CYS A 495 5.04 -8.05 -10.37
C CYS A 495 4.88 -7.31 -9.04
N HIS A 496 5.97 -7.04 -8.33
CA HIS A 496 5.97 -6.29 -7.07
C HIS A 496 5.24 -4.95 -7.22
N MET A 497 5.52 -4.19 -8.28
CA MET A 497 4.87 -2.90 -8.53
C MET A 497 3.35 -3.02 -8.68
N VAL A 498 2.89 -4.03 -9.43
CA VAL A 498 1.48 -4.30 -9.66
C VAL A 498 0.80 -4.79 -8.39
N HIS A 499 1.47 -5.63 -7.59
CA HIS A 499 0.96 -6.05 -6.28
C HIS A 499 0.66 -4.83 -5.42
N CYS A 500 1.66 -3.96 -5.22
CA CYS A 500 1.52 -2.77 -4.37
C CYS A 500 0.43 -1.82 -4.87
N ALA A 501 0.40 -1.52 -6.18
CA ALA A 501 -0.57 -0.59 -6.75
C ALA A 501 -2.01 -1.09 -6.63
N TYR A 502 -2.28 -2.36 -6.97
CA TYR A 502 -3.65 -2.89 -6.95
C TYR A 502 -4.13 -3.27 -5.56
N ASN A 503 -3.26 -3.82 -4.69
CA ASN A 503 -3.65 -4.09 -3.30
C ASN A 503 -4.03 -2.81 -2.55
N SER A 504 -3.46 -1.66 -2.94
CA SER A 504 -3.83 -0.35 -2.40
C SER A 504 -5.30 0.03 -2.66
N LEU A 505 -5.97 -0.50 -3.70
CA LEU A 505 -7.39 -0.24 -3.97
C LEU A 505 -8.31 -0.66 -2.82
N TRP A 506 -7.97 -1.76 -2.14
CA TRP A 506 -8.78 -2.30 -1.05
C TRP A 506 -8.14 -2.04 0.32
N MET A 507 -6.86 -2.37 0.50
CA MET A 507 -6.16 -2.22 1.79
C MET A 507 -6.00 -0.75 2.19
N GLY A 508 -5.86 0.15 1.21
CA GLY A 508 -5.77 1.61 1.39
C GLY A 508 -6.99 2.25 2.06
N ASN A 509 -8.10 1.51 2.22
CA ASN A 509 -9.27 1.97 2.96
C ASN A 509 -9.15 1.73 4.47
N MET A 510 -8.22 0.87 4.91
CA MET A 510 -8.03 0.47 6.30
C MET A 510 -6.65 0.86 6.81
N ILE A 511 -5.59 0.69 6.01
CA ILE A 511 -4.21 0.97 6.40
C ILE A 511 -3.49 1.81 5.35
N HIS A 512 -2.42 2.50 5.74
CA HIS A 512 -1.48 3.11 4.81
C HIS A 512 -0.73 2.00 4.08
N PRO A 513 -0.70 2.03 2.73
CA PRO A 513 0.08 1.07 1.96
C PRO A 513 1.58 1.28 2.12
N ASP A 514 2.28 0.28 2.67
CA ASP A 514 3.74 0.19 2.63
C ASP A 514 4.17 -0.61 1.39
N TRP A 515 4.94 0.05 0.52
CA TRP A 515 5.41 -0.53 -0.75
C TRP A 515 6.75 -1.26 -0.58
N ASP A 516 7.16 -1.55 0.65
CA ASP A 516 8.36 -2.29 1.02
C ASP A 516 9.67 -1.55 0.73
N MET A 517 10.74 -2.02 1.36
CA MET A 517 12.11 -1.58 1.09
C MET A 517 12.55 -1.87 -0.34
N PHE A 518 13.58 -1.16 -0.78
CA PHE A 518 14.31 -1.48 -2.01
C PHE A 518 15.80 -1.18 -1.85
N GLN A 519 16.62 -1.67 -2.77
CA GLN A 519 18.05 -1.35 -2.83
C GLN A 519 18.31 -0.22 -3.85
N SER A 520 18.96 0.85 -3.41
CA SER A 520 19.26 2.05 -4.21
C SER A 520 20.34 1.84 -5.27
N ASN A 521 21.18 0.82 -5.09
CA ASN A 521 22.22 0.40 -6.03
C ASN A 521 21.77 -0.73 -6.99
N HIS A 522 20.52 -1.20 -6.86
CA HIS A 522 19.97 -2.25 -7.71
C HIS A 522 19.77 -1.77 -9.16
N PRO A 523 19.89 -2.64 -10.20
CA PRO A 523 19.67 -2.23 -11.59
C PRO A 523 18.30 -1.63 -11.88
N CYS A 524 17.27 -2.01 -11.12
CA CYS A 524 15.92 -1.43 -11.18
C CYS A 524 15.66 -0.36 -10.10
N ALA A 525 16.69 0.21 -9.47
CA ALA A 525 16.51 1.13 -8.33
C ALA A 525 15.72 2.39 -8.70
N GLU A 526 15.99 3.00 -9.87
CA GLU A 526 15.25 4.21 -10.29
C GLU A 526 13.76 3.93 -10.48
N PHE A 527 13.41 2.76 -11.02
CA PHE A 527 12.02 2.31 -11.21
C PHE A 527 11.28 2.22 -9.87
N HIS A 528 11.94 1.69 -8.82
CA HIS A 528 11.38 1.57 -7.48
C HIS A 528 11.38 2.86 -6.68
N ALA A 529 12.42 3.69 -6.84
CA ALA A 529 12.49 5.02 -6.24
C ALA A 529 11.35 5.89 -6.77
N ALA A 530 11.13 5.89 -8.08
CA ALA A 530 10.10 6.69 -8.73
C ALA A 530 8.69 6.31 -8.29
N SER A 531 8.41 5.01 -8.16
CA SER A 531 7.10 4.56 -7.71
C SER A 531 6.82 4.92 -6.25
N ARG A 532 7.80 4.70 -5.36
CA ARG A 532 7.72 5.02 -3.93
C ARG A 532 7.58 6.53 -3.70
N ALA A 533 8.25 7.36 -4.51
CA ALA A 533 8.16 8.81 -4.44
C ALA A 533 6.72 9.35 -4.55
N ILE A 534 5.84 8.67 -5.29
CA ILE A 534 4.44 9.06 -5.48
C ILE A 534 3.44 8.07 -4.86
N SER A 535 3.91 7.03 -4.15
CA SER A 535 3.07 6.00 -3.53
C SER A 535 2.18 6.53 -2.40
N GLY A 536 2.64 7.56 -1.69
CA GLY A 536 1.98 8.07 -0.48
C GLY A 536 2.26 7.27 0.80
N GLY A 537 3.09 6.22 0.70
CA GLY A 537 3.60 5.41 1.81
C GLY A 537 4.95 5.89 2.34
N PRO A 538 5.53 5.17 3.32
CA PRO A 538 6.90 5.42 3.78
C PRO A 538 7.91 5.07 2.69
N ILE A 539 9.13 5.61 2.80
CA ILE A 539 10.25 5.30 1.88
C ILE A 539 11.45 4.88 2.71
N TYR A 540 11.83 3.62 2.60
CA TYR A 540 13.03 3.10 3.24
C TYR A 540 13.79 2.15 2.31
N ILE A 541 15.09 2.06 2.52
CA ILE A 541 15.99 1.21 1.72
C ILE A 541 16.57 0.07 2.55
N SER A 542 17.14 -0.92 1.88
CA SER A 542 17.80 -2.08 2.50
C SER A 542 19.25 -2.28 2.03
N ASP A 543 19.87 -1.23 1.49
CA ASP A 543 21.24 -1.26 0.97
C ASP A 543 22.24 -1.88 1.96
N SER A 544 23.15 -2.70 1.42
CA SER A 544 24.35 -3.10 2.15
C SER A 544 25.20 -1.88 2.51
N VAL A 545 25.81 -1.92 3.70
CA VAL A 545 26.62 -0.81 4.23
C VAL A 545 27.70 -0.39 3.23
N GLY A 546 27.75 0.90 2.91
CA GLY A 546 28.72 1.47 1.98
C GLY A 546 28.37 1.29 0.50
N SER A 547 27.25 0.66 0.17
CA SER A 547 26.79 0.45 -1.21
C SER A 547 25.51 1.23 -1.50
N HIS A 548 25.62 2.56 -1.39
CA HIS A 548 24.50 3.48 -1.58
C HIS A 548 24.63 4.27 -2.89
N ASN A 549 23.52 4.44 -3.60
CA ASN A 549 23.42 5.40 -4.70
C ASN A 549 22.91 6.75 -4.17
N PHE A 550 23.81 7.56 -3.60
CA PHE A 550 23.44 8.85 -3.03
C PHE A 550 22.84 9.84 -4.02
N ASN A 551 23.16 9.74 -5.31
CA ASN A 551 22.55 10.59 -6.33
C ASN A 551 21.05 10.30 -6.45
N LEU A 552 20.68 9.01 -6.46
CA LEU A 552 19.28 8.60 -6.44
C LEU A 552 18.60 8.95 -5.11
N LEU A 553 19.23 8.66 -3.97
CA LEU A 553 18.65 8.92 -2.65
C LEU A 553 18.36 10.42 -2.43
N LYS A 554 19.22 11.32 -2.92
CA LYS A 554 18.99 12.78 -2.86
C LYS A 554 17.81 13.28 -3.69
N SER A 555 17.24 12.45 -4.57
CA SER A 555 15.99 12.75 -5.28
C SER A 555 14.73 12.31 -4.49
N LEU A 556 14.91 11.64 -3.35
CA LEU A 556 13.83 11.18 -2.45
C LEU A 556 13.88 11.86 -1.08
N VAL A 557 15.09 12.10 -0.57
CA VAL A 557 15.37 12.45 0.82
C VAL A 557 15.84 13.89 0.92
N LEU A 558 15.20 14.67 1.80
CA LEU A 558 15.62 16.02 2.13
C LEU A 558 16.80 16.02 3.13
N PRO A 559 17.55 17.12 3.24
CA PRO A 559 18.71 17.19 4.15
C PRO A 559 18.40 16.93 5.64
N ASP A 560 17.15 17.10 6.08
CA ASP A 560 16.68 16.76 7.44
C ASP A 560 16.23 15.29 7.60
N GLY A 561 16.36 14.45 6.57
CA GLY A 561 15.93 13.05 6.57
C GLY A 561 14.42 12.86 6.36
N SER A 562 13.68 13.94 6.09
CA SER A 562 12.26 13.83 5.69
C SER A 562 12.08 13.57 4.20
N ILE A 563 10.88 13.18 3.80
CA ILE A 563 10.51 12.90 2.41
C ILE A 563 9.40 13.84 1.92
N LEU A 564 9.29 13.98 0.60
CA LEU A 564 8.20 14.72 -0.06
C LEU A 564 7.03 13.78 -0.38
N ARG A 565 6.35 13.27 0.66
CA ARG A 565 5.27 12.29 0.53
C ARG A 565 3.98 12.92 -0.03
N CYS A 566 3.31 12.21 -0.93
CA CYS A 566 1.96 12.57 -1.38
C CYS A 566 0.93 12.49 -0.23
N GLN A 567 -0.19 13.22 -0.39
CA GLN A 567 -1.24 13.34 0.64
C GLN A 567 -2.18 12.14 0.71
N TYR A 568 -2.37 11.45 -0.42
CA TYR A 568 -3.21 10.26 -0.53
C TYR A 568 -2.34 9.02 -0.74
N HIS A 569 -2.93 7.85 -1.02
CA HIS A 569 -2.19 6.67 -1.46
C HIS A 569 -2.38 6.46 -2.96
N ALA A 570 -1.37 5.94 -3.64
CA ALA A 570 -1.42 5.74 -5.08
C ALA A 570 -2.48 4.69 -5.46
N LEU A 571 -3.27 4.99 -6.49
CA LEU A 571 -4.26 4.08 -7.05
C LEU A 571 -4.09 3.97 -8.57
N PRO A 572 -4.31 2.79 -9.18
CA PRO A 572 -4.29 2.62 -10.63
C PRO A 572 -5.28 3.58 -11.31
N THR A 573 -4.92 4.11 -12.48
CA THR A 573 -5.83 4.93 -13.30
C THR A 573 -7.00 4.10 -13.82
N ARG A 574 -8.12 4.75 -14.15
CA ARG A 574 -9.36 4.06 -14.55
C ARG A 574 -9.16 3.09 -15.72
N ASP A 575 -8.34 3.48 -16.68
CA ASP A 575 -8.06 2.68 -17.88
C ASP A 575 -7.15 1.48 -17.62
N CYS A 576 -6.47 1.42 -16.48
CA CYS A 576 -5.71 0.24 -16.08
C CYS A 576 -6.56 -0.76 -15.29
N LEU A 577 -7.63 -0.32 -14.59
CA LEU A 577 -8.32 -1.12 -13.58
C LEU A 577 -8.71 -2.54 -14.05
N PHE A 578 -9.10 -2.68 -15.31
CA PHE A 578 -9.60 -3.93 -15.91
C PHE A 578 -8.67 -4.51 -16.98
N GLU A 579 -7.41 -4.07 -17.02
CA GLU A 579 -6.39 -4.54 -17.94
C GLU A 579 -5.27 -5.29 -17.18
N ASP A 580 -4.43 -6.02 -17.92
CA ASP A 580 -3.31 -6.77 -17.36
C ASP A 580 -1.97 -6.05 -17.65
N PRO A 581 -1.40 -5.32 -16.66
CA PRO A 581 -0.14 -4.60 -16.83
C PRO A 581 1.13 -5.48 -16.74
N LEU A 582 0.98 -6.80 -16.54
CA LEU A 582 2.10 -7.72 -16.31
C LEU A 582 2.48 -8.55 -17.53
N HIS A 583 1.49 -8.97 -18.34
CA HIS A 583 1.76 -9.92 -19.43
C HIS A 583 0.72 -9.94 -20.57
N ASP A 584 0.12 -8.79 -20.91
CA ASP A 584 -0.70 -8.65 -22.14
C ASP A 584 0.07 -8.08 -23.35
N GLY A 585 1.29 -7.57 -23.12
CA GLY A 585 2.16 -6.93 -24.09
C GLY A 585 1.64 -5.61 -24.65
N LYS A 586 0.74 -4.91 -23.94
CA LYS A 586 0.06 -3.69 -24.38
C LYS A 586 -0.10 -2.64 -23.28
N THR A 587 -0.33 -3.07 -22.04
CA THR A 587 -0.74 -2.17 -20.95
C THR A 587 0.46 -1.64 -20.18
N ILE A 588 0.59 -0.32 -20.13
CA ILE A 588 1.46 0.40 -19.17
C ILE A 588 0.69 0.57 -17.87
N LEU A 589 1.29 0.18 -16.74
CA LEU A 589 0.71 0.49 -15.43
C LEU A 589 0.79 2.00 -15.22
N LYS A 590 -0.37 2.63 -15.03
CA LYS A 590 -0.47 4.03 -14.62
C LYS A 590 -1.13 4.11 -13.26
N PHE A 591 -0.60 4.94 -12.37
CA PHE A 591 -1.24 5.27 -11.11
C PHE A 591 -1.03 6.72 -10.73
N TRP A 592 -2.02 7.27 -10.04
CA TRP A 592 -2.06 8.67 -9.65
C TRP A 592 -2.06 8.83 -8.14
N ASN A 593 -1.59 10.00 -7.69
CA ASN A 593 -1.69 10.47 -6.32
C ASN A 593 -1.79 12.01 -6.31
N LEU A 594 -2.01 12.60 -5.15
CA LEU A 594 -2.17 14.04 -4.98
C LEU A 594 -1.13 14.59 -4.01
N ASN A 595 -0.47 15.67 -4.41
CA ASN A 595 0.19 16.60 -3.50
C ASN A 595 -0.81 17.66 -3.03
N LYS A 596 -0.35 18.67 -2.26
CA LYS A 596 -1.25 19.73 -1.78
C LYS A 596 -1.84 20.60 -2.90
N PHE A 597 -1.08 20.83 -3.97
CA PHE A 597 -1.45 21.75 -5.05
C PHE A 597 -1.27 21.16 -6.46
N THR A 598 -0.75 19.94 -6.56
CA THR A 598 -0.48 19.28 -7.84
C THR A 598 -0.91 17.82 -7.80
N GLY A 599 -1.25 17.27 -8.96
CA GLY A 599 -1.38 15.84 -9.16
C GLY A 599 -0.02 15.23 -9.49
N ALA A 600 0.19 13.99 -9.05
CA ALA A 600 1.34 13.16 -9.40
C ALA A 600 0.83 11.95 -10.21
N LEU A 601 1.41 11.71 -11.38
CA LEU A 601 1.05 10.60 -12.24
C LEU A 601 2.31 9.86 -12.69
N GLY A 602 2.34 8.55 -12.46
CA GLY A 602 3.44 7.71 -12.89
C GLY A 602 3.01 6.69 -13.94
N LEU A 603 3.87 6.48 -14.93
CA LEU A 603 3.70 5.56 -16.04
C LEU A 603 4.83 4.52 -15.98
N PHE A 604 4.52 3.24 -15.82
CA PHE A 604 5.48 2.17 -15.55
C PHE A 604 5.26 0.98 -16.48
N ASN A 605 6.31 0.56 -17.19
CA ASN A 605 6.25 -0.67 -17.97
C ASN A 605 6.61 -1.87 -17.10
N CYS A 606 5.59 -2.52 -16.54
CA CYS A 606 5.73 -3.70 -15.66
C CYS A 606 5.70 -5.03 -16.41
N GLN A 607 5.68 -5.01 -17.75
CA GLN A 607 5.50 -6.21 -18.56
C GLN A 607 6.72 -7.14 -18.48
N GLY A 608 6.48 -8.44 -18.48
CA GLY A 608 7.54 -9.45 -18.56
C GLY A 608 7.29 -10.72 -17.74
N GLY A 609 6.20 -10.77 -16.98
CA GLY A 609 5.78 -11.97 -16.25
C GLY A 609 4.71 -11.67 -15.21
N GLY A 610 3.96 -12.70 -14.85
CA GLY A 610 2.79 -12.59 -13.98
C GLY A 610 2.25 -13.94 -13.55
N TRP A 611 1.09 -13.94 -12.90
CA TRP A 611 0.45 -15.14 -12.39
C TRP A 611 0.05 -16.08 -13.52
N CYS A 612 0.37 -17.37 -13.39
CA CYS A 612 -0.13 -18.42 -14.29
C CYS A 612 -1.09 -19.34 -13.54
N PRO A 613 -2.43 -19.23 -13.75
CA PRO A 613 -3.41 -20.07 -13.07
C PRO A 613 -3.19 -21.56 -13.26
N LYS A 614 -2.74 -21.97 -14.45
CA LYS A 614 -2.52 -23.39 -14.81
C LYS A 614 -1.45 -24.04 -13.96
N THR A 615 -0.38 -23.31 -13.65
CA THR A 615 0.73 -23.85 -12.86
C THR A 615 0.74 -23.34 -11.43
N ARG A 616 -0.16 -22.43 -11.09
CA ARG A 616 -0.31 -21.77 -9.79
C ARG A 616 0.99 -21.14 -9.30
N GLN A 617 1.70 -20.49 -10.22
CA GLN A 617 2.98 -19.84 -9.96
C GLN A 617 3.14 -18.62 -10.85
N ASN A 618 3.89 -17.62 -10.37
CA ASN A 618 4.35 -16.54 -11.23
C ASN A 618 5.31 -17.07 -12.27
N ARG A 619 5.09 -16.71 -13.53
CA ARG A 619 5.92 -17.13 -14.67
C ARG A 619 6.41 -15.95 -15.47
N ARG A 620 7.64 -16.08 -15.92
CA ARG A 620 8.23 -15.20 -16.93
C ARG A 620 7.46 -15.31 -18.24
N ALA A 621 7.25 -14.17 -18.87
CA ALA A 621 6.66 -14.02 -20.19
C ALA A 621 7.46 -12.95 -20.95
N SER A 622 8.70 -13.29 -21.30
CA SER A 622 9.68 -12.37 -21.88
C SER A 622 9.26 -11.81 -23.24
N GLU A 623 8.36 -12.49 -23.95
CA GLU A 623 7.75 -12.03 -25.20
C GLU A 623 6.96 -10.72 -25.02
N TYR A 624 6.52 -10.41 -23.79
CA TYR A 624 5.80 -9.17 -23.47
C TYR A 624 6.71 -8.05 -22.97
N ALA A 625 7.96 -8.37 -22.58
CA ALA A 625 8.95 -7.39 -22.15
C ALA A 625 9.51 -6.59 -23.35
N ARG A 626 8.68 -5.70 -23.90
CA ARG A 626 9.01 -4.78 -24.99
C ARG A 626 8.64 -3.34 -24.65
N THR A 627 9.21 -2.40 -25.40
CA THR A 627 8.81 -0.99 -25.31
C THR A 627 7.35 -0.86 -25.71
N LEU A 628 6.55 -0.20 -24.88
CA LEU A 628 5.14 0.06 -25.12
C LEU A 628 4.89 1.56 -25.22
N THR A 629 3.82 1.91 -25.92
CA THR A 629 3.34 3.28 -26.07
C THR A 629 2.01 3.43 -25.35
N CYS A 630 1.83 4.53 -24.62
CA CYS A 630 0.58 4.88 -23.96
C CYS A 630 0.32 6.38 -24.05
N VAL A 631 -0.89 6.80 -23.71
CA VAL A 631 -1.24 8.21 -23.57
C VAL A 631 -1.56 8.54 -22.10
N ALA A 632 -1.18 9.74 -21.68
CA ALA A 632 -1.49 10.25 -20.36
C ALA A 632 -1.76 11.75 -20.34
N GLY A 633 -2.64 12.20 -19.45
CA GLY A 633 -3.04 13.60 -19.32
C GLY A 633 -3.78 13.90 -18.01
N PRO A 634 -4.32 15.13 -17.85
CA PRO A 634 -4.94 15.57 -16.59
C PRO A 634 -6.13 14.73 -16.13
N LYS A 635 -6.82 14.05 -17.04
CA LYS A 635 -7.98 13.18 -16.74
C LYS A 635 -7.63 11.86 -16.08
N ASP A 636 -6.37 11.43 -16.14
CA ASP A 636 -5.91 10.21 -15.47
C ASP A 636 -5.81 10.38 -13.94
N ILE A 637 -5.95 11.60 -13.42
CA ILE A 637 -5.87 11.92 -12.00
C ILE A 637 -7.27 12.18 -11.44
N GLU A 638 -7.61 11.53 -10.33
CA GLU A 638 -8.88 11.74 -9.66
C GLU A 638 -8.81 12.89 -8.64
N TRP A 639 -8.85 14.12 -9.14
CA TRP A 639 -8.69 15.39 -8.38
C TRP A 639 -9.59 15.56 -7.15
N ASN A 640 -10.75 14.91 -7.16
CA ASN A 640 -11.75 15.02 -6.09
C ASN A 640 -11.53 14.03 -4.93
N ASN A 641 -10.44 13.24 -4.94
CA ASN A 641 -10.12 12.28 -3.89
C ASN A 641 -9.22 12.87 -2.80
N GLY A 642 -9.13 12.15 -1.66
CA GLY A 642 -8.30 12.52 -0.51
C GLY A 642 -9.00 13.46 0.48
N LYS A 643 -8.33 13.78 1.59
CA LYS A 643 -8.88 14.64 2.66
C LYS A 643 -8.98 16.11 2.24
N THR A 644 -8.10 16.55 1.34
CA THR A 644 -8.05 17.92 0.81
C THR A 644 -8.04 17.88 -0.72
N PRO A 645 -9.22 17.73 -1.35
CA PRO A 645 -9.33 17.67 -2.81
C PRO A 645 -8.85 18.96 -3.48
N ILE A 646 -8.32 18.84 -4.71
CA ILE A 646 -7.92 19.98 -5.54
C ILE A 646 -9.08 20.29 -6.50
N SER A 647 -9.74 21.43 -6.32
CA SER A 647 -10.80 21.84 -7.25
C SER A 647 -10.21 22.22 -8.60
N VAL A 648 -10.61 21.48 -9.64
CA VAL A 648 -10.27 21.77 -11.04
C VAL A 648 -11.41 22.44 -11.82
N LYS A 649 -12.48 22.86 -11.13
CA LYS A 649 -13.60 23.55 -11.77
C LYS A 649 -13.16 24.89 -12.32
N GLY A 650 -13.39 25.12 -13.62
CA GLY A 650 -13.01 26.36 -14.31
C GLY A 650 -11.53 26.45 -14.72
N VAL A 651 -10.75 25.38 -14.52
CA VAL A 651 -9.36 25.30 -15.00
C VAL A 651 -9.36 25.07 -16.50
N ASN A 652 -8.77 26.00 -17.25
CA ASN A 652 -8.69 25.91 -18.72
C ASN A 652 -7.51 25.04 -19.19
N PHE A 653 -6.36 25.16 -18.51
CA PHE A 653 -5.11 24.49 -18.86
C PHE A 653 -4.43 23.91 -17.62
N PHE A 654 -3.64 22.87 -17.85
CA PHE A 654 -2.77 22.24 -16.88
C PHE A 654 -1.35 22.31 -17.40
N ALA A 655 -0.41 22.69 -16.53
CA ALA A 655 1.02 22.54 -16.80
C ALA A 655 1.44 21.12 -16.45
N ILE A 656 2.01 20.41 -17.42
CA ILE A 656 2.50 19.03 -17.30
C ILE A 656 4.02 19.08 -17.34
N TYR A 657 4.64 18.81 -16.20
CA TYR A 657 6.10 18.70 -16.11
C TYR A 657 6.53 17.23 -16.14
N MET A 658 7.32 16.88 -17.16
CA MET A 658 7.88 15.56 -17.37
C MET A 658 9.21 15.45 -16.62
N VAL A 659 9.19 14.85 -15.43
CA VAL A 659 10.32 14.88 -14.47
C VAL A 659 11.65 14.43 -15.07
N ARG A 660 11.67 13.31 -15.82
CA ARG A 660 12.90 12.79 -16.44
C ARG A 660 13.38 13.62 -17.63
N GLN A 661 12.46 14.16 -18.42
CA GLN A 661 12.76 14.93 -19.63
C GLN A 661 13.08 16.39 -19.30
N LYS A 662 12.73 16.85 -18.09
CA LYS A 662 12.79 18.24 -17.64
C LYS A 662 12.09 19.20 -18.61
N LYS A 663 10.95 18.76 -19.14
CA LYS A 663 10.16 19.49 -20.13
C LYS A 663 8.77 19.80 -19.60
N LEU A 664 8.25 20.97 -19.96
CA LEU A 664 6.90 21.42 -19.62
C LEU A 664 6.04 21.55 -20.87
N GLU A 665 4.78 21.10 -20.78
CA GLU A 665 3.76 21.23 -21.80
C GLU A 665 2.45 21.73 -21.19
N LEU A 666 1.65 22.46 -21.96
CA LEU A 666 0.31 22.90 -21.56
C LEU A 666 -0.76 22.04 -22.23
N LEU A 667 -1.65 21.44 -21.42
CA LEU A 667 -2.77 20.63 -21.91
C LEU A 667 -4.09 21.15 -21.36
N LYS A 668 -5.15 21.07 -22.17
CA LYS A 668 -6.52 21.15 -21.66
C LYS A 668 -6.86 19.87 -20.89
N ALA A 669 -7.90 19.93 -20.07
CA ALA A 669 -8.37 18.77 -19.30
C ALA A 669 -8.62 17.52 -20.16
N SER A 670 -9.04 17.67 -21.43
CA SER A 670 -9.35 16.57 -22.33
C SER A 670 -8.18 16.07 -23.18
N GLU A 671 -7.05 16.75 -23.17
CA GLU A 671 -5.89 16.43 -24.01
C GLU A 671 -4.94 15.48 -23.30
N ASN A 672 -4.19 14.71 -24.08
CA ASN A 672 -3.18 13.76 -23.60
C ASN A 672 -1.89 13.89 -24.40
N LEU A 673 -0.78 13.46 -23.81
CA LEU A 673 0.50 13.29 -24.48
C LEU A 673 0.80 11.80 -24.66
N GLU A 674 1.53 11.46 -25.72
CA GLU A 674 1.99 10.11 -26.00
C GLU A 674 3.38 9.86 -25.38
N TYR A 675 3.57 8.68 -24.80
CA TYR A 675 4.81 8.26 -24.15
C TYR A 675 5.22 6.86 -24.61
N SER A 676 6.50 6.67 -24.89
CA SER A 676 7.09 5.35 -25.17
C SER A 676 8.02 4.93 -24.03
N ILE A 677 7.75 3.79 -23.41
CA ILE A 677 8.39 3.35 -22.17
C ILE A 677 8.95 1.94 -22.35
N ALA A 678 10.27 1.80 -22.22
CA ALA A 678 10.97 0.51 -22.26
C ALA A 678 10.61 -0.36 -21.03
N PRO A 679 10.80 -1.70 -21.11
CA PRO A 679 10.54 -2.60 -19.97
C PRO A 679 11.29 -2.18 -18.71
N LEU A 680 10.62 -2.30 -17.55
CA LEU A 680 11.16 -1.90 -16.23
C LEU A 680 11.65 -0.44 -16.20
N ASN A 681 11.04 0.41 -17.01
CA ASN A 681 11.31 1.84 -17.09
C ASN A 681 10.04 2.64 -16.80
N TYR A 682 10.19 3.96 -16.65
CA TYR A 682 9.11 4.82 -16.18
C TYR A 682 9.18 6.26 -16.69
N GLN A 683 8.06 6.97 -16.55
CA GLN A 683 7.93 8.42 -16.64
C GLN A 683 7.08 8.92 -15.46
N LEU A 684 7.56 9.95 -14.77
CA LEU A 684 6.77 10.68 -13.77
C LEU A 684 6.32 12.02 -14.36
N LEU A 685 5.09 12.39 -14.04
CA LEU A 685 4.45 13.63 -14.46
C LEU A 685 3.96 14.37 -13.21
N VAL A 686 4.33 15.65 -13.12
CA VAL A 686 3.65 16.60 -12.22
C VAL A 686 2.60 17.31 -13.06
N VAL A 687 1.34 17.23 -12.62
CA VAL A 687 0.21 17.88 -13.29
C VAL A 687 -0.27 19.01 -12.40
N SER A 688 -0.19 20.24 -12.87
CA SER A 688 -0.50 21.43 -12.08
C SER A 688 -1.61 22.25 -12.74
N PRO A 689 -2.75 22.50 -12.05
CA PRO A 689 -3.79 23.39 -12.57
C PRO A 689 -3.26 24.81 -12.77
N VAL A 690 -3.46 25.39 -13.96
CA VAL A 690 -3.06 26.78 -14.24
C VAL A 690 -4.12 27.73 -13.69
N THR A 691 -3.70 28.59 -12.77
CA THR A 691 -4.50 29.70 -12.24
C THR A 691 -4.21 30.97 -13.03
N VAL A 692 -5.22 31.75 -13.38
CA VAL A 692 -5.05 33.00 -14.14
C VAL A 692 -5.24 34.19 -13.20
N LEU A 693 -4.19 34.99 -13.02
CA LEU A 693 -4.25 36.28 -12.34
C LEU A 693 -4.98 37.27 -13.25
N SER A 694 -5.85 38.12 -12.69
CA SER A 694 -6.61 39.09 -13.48
C SER A 694 -5.87 40.43 -13.69
N LYS A 695 -4.94 40.76 -12.80
CA LYS A 695 -4.16 42.01 -12.79
C LYS A 695 -2.73 41.75 -12.25
N PRO A 696 -1.70 41.56 -13.09
CA PRO A 696 -1.73 41.45 -14.55
C PRO A 696 -2.36 40.13 -15.02
N TYR A 697 -2.67 40.03 -16.32
CA TYR A 697 -3.21 38.82 -16.91
C TYR A 697 -2.12 37.76 -17.13
N VAL A 698 -1.86 36.93 -16.13
CA VAL A 698 -0.78 35.93 -16.14
C VAL A 698 -1.32 34.58 -15.70
N GLY A 699 -1.06 33.53 -16.49
CA GLY A 699 -1.27 32.15 -16.09
C GLY A 699 -0.10 31.68 -15.22
N PHE A 700 -0.39 31.09 -14.07
CA PHE A 700 0.60 30.59 -13.11
C PHE A 700 0.25 29.17 -12.65
N ALA A 701 1.25 28.29 -12.54
CA ALA A 701 1.08 26.98 -11.94
C ALA A 701 2.36 26.52 -11.21
N PRO A 702 2.28 26.10 -9.93
CA PRO A 702 3.46 25.60 -9.23
C PRO A 702 3.86 24.21 -9.73
N ILE A 703 5.15 23.96 -9.94
CA ILE A 703 5.67 22.62 -10.29
C ILE A 703 6.43 22.00 -9.11
N GLY A 704 7.38 22.73 -8.52
CA GLY A 704 8.15 22.30 -7.34
C GLY A 704 9.61 21.99 -7.63
N LEU A 705 10.25 21.19 -6.77
CA LEU A 705 11.71 20.96 -6.81
C LEU A 705 12.10 19.95 -7.90
N ALA A 706 12.70 20.42 -8.98
CA ALA A 706 13.04 19.63 -10.17
C ALA A 706 14.07 18.53 -9.93
N ASN A 707 14.87 18.65 -8.86
CA ASN A 707 15.83 17.65 -8.43
C ASN A 707 15.20 16.47 -7.66
N MET A 708 13.91 16.55 -7.34
CA MET A 708 13.18 15.51 -6.60
C MET A 708 12.33 14.66 -7.55
N LEU A 709 12.13 13.38 -7.21
CA LEU A 709 11.24 12.49 -7.98
C LEU A 709 9.75 12.84 -7.79
N ASN A 710 9.38 13.47 -6.68
CA ASN A 710 8.08 14.11 -6.49
C ASN A 710 8.24 15.63 -6.31
N PRO A 711 8.48 16.41 -7.40
CA PRO A 711 8.68 17.86 -7.30
C PRO A 711 7.53 18.57 -6.59
N GLY A 712 6.30 18.21 -6.93
CA GLY A 712 5.08 18.83 -6.42
C GLY A 712 4.87 18.66 -4.92
N GLY A 713 5.47 17.63 -4.32
CA GLY A 713 5.44 17.41 -2.86
C GLY A 713 6.19 18.50 -2.09
N ALA A 714 7.08 19.26 -2.73
CA ALA A 714 7.77 20.39 -2.13
C ALA A 714 6.85 21.58 -1.85
N ILE A 715 5.73 21.72 -2.56
CA ILE A 715 4.85 22.89 -2.45
C ILE A 715 3.90 22.72 -1.27
N GLN A 716 4.05 23.59 -0.26
CA GLN A 716 3.36 23.50 1.02
C GLN A 716 2.35 24.62 1.26
N SER A 717 2.50 25.77 0.59
CA SER A 717 1.50 26.83 0.50
C SER A 717 1.54 27.54 -0.86
N LEU A 718 0.41 28.10 -1.26
CA LEU A 718 0.26 28.94 -2.45
C LEU A 718 -0.71 30.07 -2.12
N GLU A 719 -0.26 31.31 -2.28
CA GLU A 719 -1.07 32.51 -2.07
C GLU A 719 -0.94 33.42 -3.29
N ILE A 720 -2.05 34.00 -3.73
CA ILE A 720 -2.11 34.89 -4.89
C ILE A 720 -2.73 36.21 -4.45
N ASP A 721 -2.00 37.29 -4.63
CA ASP A 721 -2.48 38.67 -4.47
C ASP A 721 -2.62 39.32 -5.85
N GLU A 722 -3.85 39.32 -6.36
CA GLU A 722 -4.17 39.91 -7.66
C GLU A 722 -4.06 41.44 -7.67
N ASN A 723 -4.05 42.14 -6.54
CA ASN A 723 -3.92 43.59 -6.57
C ASN A 723 -2.46 44.02 -6.77
N GLU A 724 -1.54 43.23 -6.23
CA GLU A 724 -0.10 43.47 -6.34
C GLU A 724 0.56 42.72 -7.50
N GLY A 725 -0.17 41.85 -8.20
CA GLY A 725 0.41 40.95 -9.20
C GLY A 725 1.45 40.01 -8.59
N LEU A 726 1.19 39.54 -7.37
CA LEU A 726 2.16 38.83 -6.54
C LEU A 726 1.69 37.40 -6.26
N VAL A 727 2.57 36.43 -6.49
CA VAL A 727 2.34 35.04 -6.11
C VAL A 727 3.37 34.64 -5.06
N ARG A 728 2.92 34.08 -3.94
CA ARG A 728 3.79 33.51 -2.90
C ARG A 728 3.66 31.99 -2.87
N VAL A 729 4.80 31.31 -2.95
CA VAL A 729 4.91 29.86 -2.89
C VAL A 729 5.76 29.48 -1.69
N GLY A 730 5.17 28.77 -0.73
CA GLY A 730 5.92 28.17 0.36
C GLY A 730 6.43 26.80 -0.05
N ALA A 731 7.75 26.63 -0.13
CA ALA A 731 8.39 25.39 -0.54
C ALA A 731 9.21 24.76 0.60
N ARG A 732 9.17 23.44 0.71
CA ARG A 732 10.03 22.64 1.60
C ARG A 732 11.09 21.91 0.78
N GLY A 733 12.35 22.06 1.15
CA GLY A 733 13.48 21.43 0.47
C GLY A 733 14.48 22.46 -0.04
N CYS A 734 15.40 22.00 -0.89
CA CYS A 734 16.40 22.85 -1.54
C CYS A 734 16.69 22.33 -2.95
N GLY A 735 17.23 23.20 -3.79
CA GLY A 735 17.56 22.92 -5.19
C GLY A 735 16.79 23.82 -6.15
N GLU A 736 16.66 23.37 -7.39
CA GLU A 736 15.99 24.12 -8.44
C GLU A 736 14.48 23.99 -8.30
N ILE A 737 13.80 25.09 -7.94
CA ILE A 737 12.34 25.15 -7.98
C ILE A 737 11.86 25.67 -9.32
N LEU A 738 10.81 25.03 -9.84
CA LEU A 738 10.16 25.37 -11.10
C LEU A 738 8.72 25.81 -10.85
N VAL A 739 8.30 26.82 -11.62
CA VAL A 739 6.90 27.19 -11.80
C VAL A 739 6.63 27.46 -13.27
N PHE A 740 5.40 27.21 -13.71
CA PHE A 740 4.91 27.73 -14.97
C PHE A 740 4.43 29.18 -14.78
N ALA A 741 4.81 30.06 -15.69
CA ALA A 741 4.26 31.40 -15.81
C ALA A 741 4.12 31.77 -17.29
N SER A 742 2.98 32.33 -17.71
CA SER A 742 2.78 32.75 -19.11
C SER A 742 3.55 34.03 -19.48
N GLU A 743 4.03 34.76 -18.48
CA GLU A 743 4.92 35.91 -18.62
C GLU A 743 6.02 35.81 -17.57
N GLY A 744 7.22 36.31 -17.87
CA GLY A 744 8.33 36.31 -16.91
C GLY A 744 8.08 37.32 -15.77
N PRO A 745 8.39 36.98 -14.50
CA PRO A 745 8.26 37.92 -13.39
C PRO A 745 9.22 39.09 -13.55
N ARG A 746 8.90 40.24 -12.97
CA ARG A 746 9.80 41.41 -12.92
C ARG A 746 10.88 41.25 -11.87
N SER A 747 10.54 40.58 -10.77
CA SER A 747 11.48 40.24 -9.71
C SER A 747 11.00 39.03 -8.93
N CYS A 748 11.96 38.33 -8.32
CA CYS A 748 11.71 37.20 -7.44
C CYS A 748 12.43 37.41 -6.10
N LYS A 749 11.80 36.96 -5.02
CA LYS A 749 12.40 37.00 -3.67
C LYS A 749 12.32 35.64 -2.98
N ILE A 750 13.28 35.34 -2.11
CA ILE A 750 13.20 34.23 -1.16
C ILE A 750 13.33 34.81 0.24
N ASP A 751 12.32 34.56 1.08
CA ASP A 751 12.26 35.03 2.47
C ASP A 751 12.50 36.55 2.62
N GLY A 752 12.10 37.33 1.61
CA GLY A 752 12.21 38.80 1.57
C GLY A 752 13.44 39.34 0.82
N GLU A 753 14.42 38.49 0.52
CA GLU A 753 15.67 38.85 -0.16
C GLU A 753 15.55 38.65 -1.67
N ASP A 754 16.05 39.60 -2.46
CA ASP A 754 16.03 39.54 -3.93
C ASP A 754 16.93 38.40 -4.46
N VAL A 755 16.42 37.63 -5.41
CA VAL A 755 17.15 36.53 -6.05
C VAL A 755 17.07 36.61 -7.57
N GLY A 756 18.11 36.11 -8.24
CA GLY A 756 18.08 35.88 -9.68
C GLY A 756 17.11 34.74 -10.04
N PHE A 757 16.50 34.85 -11.21
CA PHE A 757 15.69 33.79 -11.80
C PHE A 757 16.03 33.63 -13.28
N GLU A 758 15.79 32.44 -13.82
CA GLU A 758 15.83 32.17 -15.25
C GLU A 758 14.40 32.03 -15.78
N TYR A 759 14.13 32.55 -16.97
CA TYR A 759 12.86 32.35 -17.68
C TYR A 759 13.14 31.62 -18.99
N GLU A 760 12.83 30.34 -19.03
CA GLU A 760 13.13 29.44 -20.15
C GLU A 760 11.86 29.15 -20.97
N ASP A 761 12.05 29.02 -22.29
CA ASP A 761 11.02 28.66 -23.28
C ASP A 761 9.76 29.54 -23.26
N ASP A 762 9.88 30.77 -22.74
CA ASP A 762 8.76 31.69 -22.50
C ASP A 762 7.62 31.08 -21.67
N GLN A 763 7.93 30.14 -20.77
CA GLN A 763 6.91 29.47 -19.95
C GLN A 763 7.37 29.01 -18.56
N MET A 764 8.67 28.87 -18.31
CA MET A 764 9.18 28.24 -17.10
C MET A 764 10.13 29.16 -16.33
N VAL A 765 9.77 29.47 -15.08
CA VAL A 765 10.62 30.25 -14.18
C VAL A 765 11.40 29.29 -13.27
N LYS A 766 12.72 29.47 -13.21
CA LYS A 766 13.62 28.67 -12.37
C LYS A 766 14.31 29.53 -11.32
N ILE A 767 14.34 29.03 -10.09
CA ILE A 767 15.02 29.69 -8.96
C ILE A 767 15.79 28.63 -8.17
N GLN A 768 17.00 28.95 -7.73
CA GLN A 768 17.75 28.12 -6.78
C GLN A 768 17.34 28.44 -5.35
N VAL A 769 16.73 27.46 -4.68
CA VAL A 769 16.27 27.57 -3.30
C VAL A 769 17.34 26.98 -2.36
N PRO A 770 17.95 27.78 -1.47
CA PRO A 770 18.89 27.26 -0.48
C PRO A 770 18.17 26.45 0.59
N TRP A 771 18.88 25.54 1.25
CA TRP A 771 18.35 24.86 2.42
C TRP A 771 18.28 25.84 3.61
N PRO A 772 17.12 26.06 4.24
CA PRO A 772 16.97 27.05 5.33
C PRO A 772 17.57 26.58 6.66
N GLY A 773 18.36 25.49 6.67
CA GLY A 773 19.00 24.93 7.88
C GLY A 773 18.02 24.33 8.90
N SER A 774 16.73 24.26 8.57
CA SER A 774 15.64 23.81 9.44
C SER A 774 14.48 23.25 8.60
N SER A 775 13.44 22.71 9.26
CA SER A 775 12.21 22.25 8.59
C SER A 775 11.27 23.39 8.15
N ARG A 776 11.73 24.64 8.22
CA ARG A 776 10.97 25.83 7.80
C ARG A 776 10.75 25.83 6.28
N LEU A 777 9.63 26.40 5.85
CA LEU A 777 9.37 26.67 4.44
C LEU A 777 10.16 27.90 3.97
N SER A 778 10.78 27.80 2.80
CA SER A 778 11.23 28.97 2.06
C SER A 778 10.04 29.62 1.38
N ILE A 779 9.79 30.89 1.66
CA ILE A 779 8.72 31.65 1.01
C ILE A 779 9.29 32.34 -0.23
N ILE A 780 8.81 31.93 -1.39
CA ILE A 780 9.26 32.44 -2.68
C ILE A 780 8.19 33.37 -3.24
N GLU A 781 8.56 34.61 -3.53
CA GLU A 781 7.66 35.62 -4.06
C GLU A 781 7.98 35.88 -5.54
N TYR A 782 6.96 35.85 -6.40
CA TYR A 782 7.03 36.18 -7.83
C TYR A 782 6.17 37.41 -8.09
N ARG A 783 6.77 38.51 -8.53
CA ARG A 783 6.07 39.77 -8.82
C ARG A 783 5.97 40.01 -10.32
N PHE A 784 4.76 40.07 -10.86
CA PHE A 784 4.45 40.22 -12.30
C PHE A 784 4.05 41.64 -12.69
#